data_AF-A0A1E4IKR4-F1
#
_entry.id   AF-A0A1E4IKR4-F1
#
_cell.length_a   1.000
_cell.length_b   1.000
_cell.length_c   1.000
_cell.angle_alpha   90.00
_cell.angle_beta   90.00
_cell.angle_gamma   90.00
#
_symmetry.space_group_name_H-M   'P 1'
#
loop_
_entity.id
_entity.type
_entity.pdbx_description
1 polymer ?
#
loop_
_entity_poly.entity_id
_entity_poly.type
_entity_poly.pdbx_seq_one_letter_code
_entity_poly.pdbx_strand_id
1 'polypeptide(L)'
;MGELLVRDQRGQAVQALRRALARQLGADAAAFGDLAAGDTLDAACEAAARRWQSGVGLVADGVVGPRCRQLLGLCAPGLLAVELGLATVRPLFPATKPANIERYLPYVAAALQALGLVDPPMILAALATIRAESEGFVPIAEMPSALNTRSGRAPFSAYEGRRALGNTQAGDGARFKGRGFVQLTGRANYARYGERLGVDLVHDPDLANAPEVAALLLAQFLADKAQAMRQALAGGDYAAARRLVNGGVHGLQRFRSVFELAAAAGPAPAPAPTPAPAGRGARAVRRAAAKAAAPAAPAAKARPPLTARKDAIDLRDRPYQPPAASLDEVFPSDDEVRALLPRYTRAGLILDQGQEGACTGFGLACVINHLRWRKAGRPARLESVSPRMLYNFARRYDEYSGEDYDGSSCRGALKGWFHRGVCLESDWPYGDPALRPRYGYAQRAGETPLGVYYRVELRSITDLQAAIQDVGAVFASAFTHEGWTTLPAQQRAPRGHDELPLIPFDGRRSQVDGHAFALVGFNRSGFVVQNSWGKDWGQGGFAVLSYADWLANGMDAWVAALGVPGVVVGRLLGGGAAAQARAAGADMRLWWDEAQAYRHSVVLGNDGRIERYLTEDEVSRTLLHQVAGLPDQWFRGRGGDGAKRLVIYAHGGLNSEAAAIARARALGRHFAANGCYPLFLVWKTGLQETIGNLLEDAWRKKPAAPAAGPGEWLSERTDLLIEQTLARPLARPVWSEMKENAAFGFHSGRGGDLLITALHKLADTWGQALQVHLIGHSAGAILLGRLLSAMAARGSAALLQSIHLYAPACTLAFANRHYAAQPALMKRLYLDLLSDRVERADSVATIYRKSLLYLVSNALEIDLRTPLLGMARVFDPGDGGWDGTSATGDTLRAWREAAAAAGLERGLADSRVQLLDADKVLACRQPEQRIRAAHGSFDNDVEVFTRTLQRITGGALAAPVDDLRGY
;
A
#
# COMPACT_ATOMS: atom_id res chain seq x y z
N MET A 1 14.97 25.45 18.89
CA MET A 1 13.69 25.80 18.23
C MET A 1 13.91 25.72 16.73
N GLY A 2 12.99 25.06 16.00
CA GLY A 2 13.04 24.94 14.54
C GLY A 2 13.43 23.58 13.96
N GLU A 3 13.14 22.46 14.65
CA GLU A 3 13.42 21.12 14.11
C GLU A 3 12.42 20.66 13.05
N LEU A 4 11.22 21.24 13.03
CA LEU A 4 10.16 21.00 12.05
C LEU A 4 10.02 22.18 11.11
N LEU A 5 10.01 21.89 9.81
CA LEU A 5 9.60 22.79 8.75
C LEU A 5 8.21 22.36 8.28
N VAL A 6 7.22 23.21 8.54
CA VAL A 6 5.81 23.04 8.15
C VAL A 6 5.28 24.27 7.44
N ARG A 7 4.08 24.16 6.86
CA ARG A 7 3.43 25.21 6.07
C ARG A 7 3.43 26.57 6.77
N ASP A 8 3.54 27.62 5.96
CA ASP A 8 3.51 29.04 6.33
C ASP A 8 4.72 29.54 7.15
N GLN A 9 5.63 28.65 7.55
CA GLN A 9 6.91 29.05 8.11
C GLN A 9 7.78 29.77 7.07
N ARG A 10 8.65 30.68 7.55
CA ARG A 10 9.54 31.49 6.72
C ARG A 10 10.98 31.49 7.23
N GLY A 11 11.94 31.75 6.35
CA GLY A 11 13.33 32.07 6.69
C GLY A 11 14.39 31.19 6.03
N GLN A 12 15.62 31.28 6.52
CA GLN A 12 16.79 30.64 5.89
C GLN A 12 16.70 29.11 5.83
N ALA A 13 16.13 28.47 6.85
CA ALA A 13 15.95 27.02 6.88
C ALA A 13 15.00 26.56 5.76
N VAL A 14 13.95 27.32 5.47
CA VAL A 14 13.03 27.07 4.37
C VAL A 14 13.70 27.30 3.01
N GLN A 15 14.51 28.36 2.85
CA GLN A 15 15.30 28.56 1.63
C GLN A 15 16.26 27.39 1.36
N ALA A 16 16.88 26.84 2.41
CA ALA A 16 17.74 25.67 2.30
C ALA A 16 16.95 24.44 1.88
N LEU A 17 15.78 24.20 2.49
CA LEU A 17 14.85 23.13 2.12
C LEU A 17 14.43 23.22 0.66
N ARG A 18 13.94 24.38 0.22
CA ARG A 18 13.51 24.68 -1.15
C ARG A 18 14.57 24.32 -2.18
N ARG A 19 15.81 24.78 -1.98
CA ARG A 19 16.96 24.43 -2.83
C ARG A 19 17.31 22.95 -2.78
N ALA A 20 17.20 22.30 -1.62
CA ALA A 20 17.47 20.87 -1.51
C ALA A 20 16.42 20.04 -2.25
N LEU A 21 15.13 20.36 -2.12
CA LEU A 21 14.04 19.72 -2.85
C LEU A 21 14.18 19.92 -4.36
N ALA A 22 14.46 21.14 -4.82
CA ALA A 22 14.68 21.42 -6.24
C ALA A 22 15.82 20.55 -6.83
N ARG A 23 16.93 20.41 -6.09
CA ARG A 23 18.04 19.53 -6.50
C ARG A 23 17.66 18.05 -6.53
N GLN A 24 16.92 17.57 -5.53
CA GLN A 24 16.54 16.15 -5.43
C GLN A 24 15.48 15.75 -6.46
N LEU A 25 14.50 16.61 -6.71
CA LEU A 25 13.44 16.39 -7.69
C LEU A 25 13.95 16.52 -9.13
N GLY A 26 15.00 17.30 -9.36
CA GLY A 26 15.58 17.49 -10.70
C GLY A 26 14.55 18.11 -11.65
N ALA A 27 14.27 17.43 -12.77
CA ALA A 27 13.31 17.91 -13.76
C ALA A 27 11.88 18.07 -13.20
N ASP A 28 11.49 17.24 -12.22
CA ASP A 28 10.16 17.29 -11.61
C ASP A 28 9.95 18.58 -10.78
N ALA A 29 11.02 19.30 -10.43
CA ALA A 29 10.92 20.55 -9.68
C ALA A 29 10.14 21.63 -10.44
N ALA A 30 10.18 21.62 -11.78
CA ALA A 30 9.50 22.61 -12.62
C ALA A 30 7.97 22.61 -12.44
N ALA A 31 7.38 21.48 -12.02
CA ALA A 31 5.96 21.37 -11.72
C ALA A 31 5.52 22.19 -10.49
N PHE A 32 6.48 22.67 -9.70
CA PHE A 32 6.26 23.43 -8.46
C PHE A 32 6.67 24.90 -8.59
N GLY A 33 6.73 25.42 -9.82
CA GLY A 33 7.17 26.79 -10.11
C GLY A 33 8.67 26.96 -9.88
N ASP A 34 9.09 28.18 -9.50
CA ASP A 34 10.48 28.41 -9.07
C ASP A 34 10.67 27.91 -7.62
N LEU A 35 10.71 26.59 -7.48
CA LEU A 35 10.83 25.92 -6.18
C LEU A 35 12.10 26.35 -5.44
N ALA A 36 13.17 26.70 -6.14
CA ALA A 36 14.45 27.08 -5.54
C ALA A 36 14.44 28.51 -4.96
N ALA A 37 13.58 29.40 -5.48
CA ALA A 37 13.42 30.77 -5.02
C ALA A 37 12.41 30.92 -3.87
N GLY A 38 12.48 32.02 -3.14
CA GLY A 38 11.57 32.35 -2.03
C GLY A 38 12.02 31.79 -0.68
N ASP A 39 11.37 32.27 0.39
CA ASP A 39 11.73 31.97 1.78
C ASP A 39 10.59 31.38 2.60
N THR A 40 9.44 31.11 1.97
CA THR A 40 8.22 30.64 2.63
C THR A 40 7.94 29.18 2.24
N LEU A 41 7.50 28.38 3.21
CA LEU A 41 7.04 27.00 2.98
C LEU A 41 5.57 27.08 2.57
N ASP A 42 5.36 27.46 1.32
CA ASP A 42 4.04 27.54 0.69
C ASP A 42 3.50 26.14 0.31
N ALA A 43 2.26 26.12 -0.19
CA ALA A 43 1.60 24.89 -0.64
C ALA A 43 2.38 24.13 -1.73
N ALA A 44 3.11 24.84 -2.61
CA ALA A 44 3.89 24.22 -3.67
C ALA A 44 5.15 23.55 -3.11
N CYS A 45 5.83 24.19 -2.17
CA CYS A 45 6.97 23.60 -1.45
C CYS A 45 6.57 22.39 -0.62
N GLU A 46 5.42 22.45 0.06
CA GLU A 46 4.87 21.32 0.83
C GLU A 46 4.51 20.14 -0.09
N ALA A 47 3.90 20.41 -1.25
CA ALA A 47 3.62 19.40 -2.27
C ALA A 47 4.90 18.80 -2.86
N ALA A 48 5.93 19.62 -3.10
CA ALA A 48 7.25 19.15 -3.53
C ALA A 48 7.90 18.24 -2.47
N ALA A 49 7.77 18.57 -1.18
CA ALA A 49 8.23 17.72 -0.09
C ALA A 49 7.50 16.37 -0.09
N ARG A 50 6.17 16.34 -0.24
CA ARG A 50 5.41 15.08 -0.40
C ARG A 50 5.89 14.26 -1.58
N ARG A 51 6.12 14.91 -2.74
CA ARG A 51 6.60 14.24 -3.94
C ARG A 51 7.95 13.57 -3.69
N TRP A 52 8.89 14.31 -3.10
CA TRP A 52 10.20 13.79 -2.74
C TRP A 52 10.10 12.63 -1.74
N GLN A 53 9.39 12.82 -0.62
CA GLN A 53 9.20 11.80 0.43
C GLN A 53 8.70 10.48 -0.14
N SER A 54 7.65 10.53 -0.96
CA SER A 54 7.10 9.35 -1.64
C SER A 54 8.14 8.70 -2.56
N GLY A 55 8.85 9.49 -3.35
CA GLY A 55 9.87 9.01 -4.28
C GLY A 55 11.13 8.41 -3.62
N VAL A 56 11.30 8.57 -2.30
CA VAL A 56 12.39 7.96 -1.51
C VAL A 56 11.88 6.97 -0.46
N GLY A 57 10.61 6.58 -0.49
CA GLY A 57 10.04 5.58 0.42
C GLY A 57 9.83 6.07 1.86
N LEU A 58 9.54 7.35 2.04
CA LEU A 58 9.11 7.95 3.32
C LEU A 58 7.59 8.20 3.31
N VAL A 59 7.02 8.42 4.50
CA VAL A 59 5.64 8.90 4.63
C VAL A 59 5.51 10.26 3.97
N ALA A 60 4.64 10.35 2.97
CA ALA A 60 4.48 11.53 2.10
C ALA A 60 3.42 12.49 2.66
N ASP A 61 3.68 13.02 3.85
CA ASP A 61 2.79 13.95 4.57
C ASP A 61 3.13 15.43 4.35
N GLY A 62 4.30 15.73 3.78
CA GLY A 62 4.80 17.08 3.53
C GLY A 62 5.48 17.71 4.74
N VAL A 63 5.53 17.00 5.88
CA VAL A 63 6.18 17.47 7.10
C VAL A 63 7.68 17.16 7.02
N VAL A 64 8.52 18.19 7.12
CA VAL A 64 9.97 18.03 7.07
C VAL A 64 10.55 18.21 8.45
N GLY A 65 10.76 17.10 9.16
CA GLY A 65 11.41 17.05 10.47
C GLY A 65 12.88 16.61 10.42
N PRO A 66 13.47 16.26 11.57
CA PRO A 66 14.87 15.87 11.68
C PRO A 66 15.27 14.78 10.69
N ARG A 67 14.44 13.76 10.50
CA ARG A 67 14.79 12.64 9.62
C ARG A 67 14.83 13.08 8.15
N CYS A 68 13.84 13.83 7.69
CA CYS A 68 13.83 14.40 6.34
C CYS A 68 14.99 15.38 6.12
N ARG A 69 15.30 16.22 7.12
CA ARG A 69 16.41 17.18 7.05
C ARG A 69 17.76 16.48 6.90
N GLN A 70 17.99 15.37 7.63
CA GLN A 70 19.20 14.54 7.47
C GLN A 70 19.31 13.98 6.04
N LEU A 71 18.23 13.41 5.50
CA LEU A 71 18.22 12.83 4.16
C LEU A 71 18.37 13.88 3.03
N LEU A 72 17.95 15.12 3.28
CA LEU A 72 18.13 16.25 2.38
C LEU A 72 19.52 16.92 2.53
N GLY A 73 20.35 16.46 3.47
CA GLY A 73 21.65 17.05 3.77
C GLY A 73 21.57 18.45 4.40
N LEU A 74 20.45 18.76 5.06
CA LEU A 74 20.21 20.04 5.75
C LEU A 74 20.75 20.06 7.17
N CYS A 75 20.98 18.89 7.76
CA CYS A 75 21.68 18.72 9.04
C CYS A 75 22.48 17.41 9.03
N ALA A 76 23.55 17.37 9.82
CA ALA A 76 24.32 16.15 10.02
C ALA A 76 23.58 15.22 11.03
N PRO A 77 23.62 13.90 10.83
CA PRO A 77 23.14 12.97 11.85
C PRO A 77 24.00 13.08 13.12
N GLY A 78 23.36 13.15 14.29
CA GLY A 78 24.05 13.11 15.57
C GLY A 78 24.53 11.68 15.89
N LEU A 79 25.54 11.56 16.75
CA LEU A 79 25.97 10.24 17.24
C LEU A 79 25.09 9.83 18.43
N LEU A 80 24.54 8.62 18.37
CA LEU A 80 23.88 7.97 19.51
C LEU A 80 24.91 7.15 20.29
N ALA A 81 24.79 7.13 21.62
CA ALA A 81 25.66 6.30 22.45
C ALA A 81 25.41 4.79 22.26
N VAL A 82 24.26 4.43 21.69
CA VAL A 82 23.86 3.05 21.38
C VAL A 82 23.38 3.00 19.93
N GLU A 83 23.75 1.93 19.23
CA GLU A 83 23.27 1.68 17.88
C GLU A 83 21.76 1.37 17.87
N LEU A 84 21.00 2.19 17.15
CA LEU A 84 19.56 1.99 16.93
C LEU A 84 19.32 1.45 15.52
N GLY A 85 19.14 0.13 15.43
CA GLY A 85 18.79 -0.58 14.20
C GLY A 85 17.72 -1.64 14.45
N LEU A 86 17.21 -2.24 13.38
CA LEU A 86 16.21 -3.30 13.49
C LEU A 86 16.71 -4.48 14.35
N ALA A 87 17.98 -4.86 14.17
CA ALA A 87 18.60 -5.96 14.91
C ALA A 87 18.70 -5.70 16.42
N THR A 88 18.96 -4.44 16.83
CA THR A 88 19.09 -4.08 18.25
C THR A 88 17.74 -3.81 18.92
N VAL A 89 16.76 -3.29 18.17
CA VAL A 89 15.46 -2.91 18.73
C VAL A 89 14.45 -4.05 18.69
N ARG A 90 14.46 -4.92 17.67
CA ARG A 90 13.48 -6.01 17.57
C ARG A 90 13.45 -6.95 18.79
N PRO A 91 14.58 -7.36 19.39
CA PRO A 91 14.55 -8.17 20.62
C PRO A 91 13.80 -7.50 21.78
N LEU A 92 13.75 -6.16 21.79
CA LEU A 92 13.04 -5.38 22.81
C LEU A 92 11.52 -5.29 22.54
N PHE A 93 11.07 -5.75 21.36
CA PHE A 93 9.71 -5.69 20.86
C PHE A 93 9.28 -7.03 20.22
N PRO A 94 9.23 -8.13 21.00
CA PRO A 94 9.06 -9.49 20.46
C PRO A 94 7.70 -9.74 19.79
N ALA A 95 6.67 -8.94 20.10
CA ALA A 95 5.33 -9.06 19.50
C ALA A 95 5.10 -8.08 18.33
N THR A 96 6.14 -7.35 17.92
CA THR A 96 6.03 -6.24 16.98
C THR A 96 6.55 -6.63 15.61
N LYS A 97 5.77 -6.32 14.58
CA LYS A 97 6.16 -6.55 13.18
C LYS A 97 7.47 -5.82 12.87
N PRO A 98 8.50 -6.50 12.36
CA PRO A 98 9.80 -5.90 12.00
C PRO A 98 9.66 -4.69 11.07
N ALA A 99 8.74 -4.76 10.11
CA ALA A 99 8.46 -3.68 9.16
C ALA A 99 8.03 -2.36 9.83
N ASN A 100 7.35 -2.40 10.98
CA ASN A 100 6.97 -1.18 11.70
C ASN A 100 8.20 -0.53 12.35
N ILE A 101 9.06 -1.33 12.99
CA ILE A 101 10.30 -0.83 13.59
C ILE A 101 11.19 -0.21 12.50
N GLU A 102 11.42 -0.92 11.40
CA GLU A 102 12.24 -0.45 10.28
C GLU A 102 11.71 0.85 9.65
N ARG A 103 10.39 1.00 9.62
CA ARG A 103 9.72 2.21 9.11
C ARG A 103 9.84 3.40 10.06
N TYR A 104 9.58 3.21 11.35
CA TYR A 104 9.37 4.30 12.30
C TYR A 104 10.58 4.62 13.19
N LEU A 105 11.44 3.64 13.47
CA LEU A 105 12.63 3.83 14.31
C LEU A 105 13.55 4.95 13.81
N PRO A 106 13.79 5.13 12.48
CA PRO A 106 14.64 6.22 12.00
C PRO A 106 14.11 7.62 12.36
N TYR A 107 12.78 7.80 12.44
CA TYR A 107 12.18 9.06 12.88
C TYR A 107 12.42 9.30 14.38
N VAL A 108 12.24 8.26 15.20
CA VAL A 108 12.50 8.31 16.65
C VAL A 108 13.98 8.60 16.92
N ALA A 109 14.89 7.91 16.24
CA ALA A 109 16.33 8.11 16.39
C ALA A 109 16.74 9.56 16.03
N ALA A 110 16.25 10.08 14.90
CA ALA A 110 16.54 11.46 14.48
C ALA A 110 15.97 12.51 15.46
N ALA A 111 14.78 12.28 16.01
CA ALA A 111 14.18 13.17 17.01
C ALA A 111 14.95 13.18 18.35
N LEU A 112 15.40 12.01 18.83
CA LEU A 112 16.22 11.92 20.04
C LEU A 112 17.56 12.63 19.85
N GLN A 113 18.21 12.47 18.69
CA GLN A 113 19.44 13.18 18.34
C GLN A 113 19.23 14.70 18.33
N ALA A 114 18.15 15.16 17.69
CA ALA A 114 17.84 16.59 17.58
C ALA A 114 17.63 17.27 18.95
N LEU A 115 17.15 16.53 19.96
CA LEU A 115 16.95 17.04 21.31
C LEU A 115 18.04 16.61 22.31
N GLY A 116 19.15 16.03 21.84
CA GLY A 116 20.28 15.65 22.68
C GLY A 116 20.01 14.51 23.66
N LEU A 117 18.98 13.69 23.42
CA LEU A 117 18.61 12.52 24.22
C LEU A 117 19.35 11.27 23.72
N VAL A 118 20.67 11.36 23.67
CA VAL A 118 21.54 10.37 23.01
C VAL A 118 22.14 9.34 23.97
N ASP A 119 21.92 9.49 25.27
CA ASP A 119 22.42 8.58 26.30
C ASP A 119 21.54 7.32 26.47
N PRO A 120 22.11 6.16 26.89
CA PRO A 120 21.37 4.90 26.98
C PRO A 120 20.09 4.96 27.84
N PRO A 121 20.08 5.61 29.03
CA PRO A 121 18.85 5.75 29.83
C PRO A 121 17.70 6.40 29.07
N MET A 122 17.97 7.49 28.35
CA MET A 122 16.92 8.21 27.61
C MET A 122 16.49 7.47 26.33
N ILE A 123 17.40 6.79 25.64
CA ILE A 123 17.07 5.93 24.51
C ILE A 123 16.15 4.78 24.95
N LEU A 124 16.49 4.08 26.03
CA LEU A 124 15.67 3.00 26.57
C LEU A 124 14.34 3.52 27.12
N ALA A 125 14.29 4.70 27.74
CA ALA A 125 13.04 5.33 28.17
C ALA A 125 12.11 5.63 27.00
N ALA A 126 12.64 6.06 25.84
CA ALA A 126 11.86 6.26 24.63
C ALA A 126 11.28 4.94 24.10
N LEU A 127 12.10 3.90 23.97
CA LEU A 127 11.65 2.58 23.53
C LEU A 127 10.64 1.95 24.51
N ALA A 128 10.88 2.07 25.82
CA ALA A 128 9.98 1.63 26.88
C ALA A 128 8.63 2.36 26.81
N THR A 129 8.64 3.66 26.54
CA THR A 129 7.42 4.45 26.33
C THR A 129 6.65 3.95 25.12
N ILE A 130 7.31 3.79 23.96
CA ILE A 130 6.69 3.28 22.73
C ILE A 130 6.06 1.90 22.98
N ARG A 131 6.76 1.00 23.66
CA ARG A 131 6.25 -0.34 23.97
C ARG A 131 5.04 -0.31 24.90
N ALA A 132 5.06 0.55 25.90
CA ALA A 132 3.96 0.67 26.85
C ALA A 132 2.68 1.27 26.23
N GLU A 133 2.83 2.24 25.32
CA GLU A 133 1.72 2.99 24.72
C GLU A 133 1.20 2.37 23.43
N SER A 134 2.09 1.86 22.57
CA SER A 134 1.76 1.55 21.18
C SER A 134 2.31 0.23 20.65
N GLU A 135 2.96 -0.59 21.50
CA GLU A 135 3.59 -1.93 21.32
C GLU A 135 3.99 -2.30 19.88
N GLY A 136 3.05 -2.34 18.94
CA GLY A 136 3.27 -2.38 17.50
C GLY A 136 4.19 -1.32 16.87
N PHE A 137 4.76 -0.37 17.62
CA PHE A 137 5.75 0.62 17.16
C PHE A 137 5.20 1.50 16.02
N VAL A 138 3.96 1.96 16.17
CA VAL A 138 3.28 2.84 15.20
C VAL A 138 2.74 4.03 15.98
N PRO A 139 2.80 5.27 15.46
CA PRO A 139 2.05 6.36 16.06
C PRO A 139 0.56 6.09 15.88
N ILE A 140 -0.16 5.93 16.99
CA ILE A 140 -1.58 5.53 16.98
C ILE A 140 -2.47 6.64 17.55
N ALA A 141 -3.67 6.75 16.99
CA ALA A 141 -4.77 7.40 17.67
C ALA A 141 -5.42 6.42 18.65
N GLU A 142 -5.75 6.91 19.84
CA GLU A 142 -6.53 6.16 20.81
C GLU A 142 -7.88 5.74 20.20
N MET A 143 -8.31 4.53 20.51
CA MET A 143 -9.61 3.99 20.09
C MET A 143 -10.66 4.18 21.19
N PRO A 144 -11.96 4.23 20.84
CA PRO A 144 -13.02 4.25 21.84
C PRO A 144 -12.92 3.04 22.77
N SER A 145 -12.98 3.29 24.08
CA SER A 145 -12.91 2.28 25.15
C SER A 145 -13.81 2.69 26.31
N ALA A 146 -14.08 1.78 27.25
CA ALA A 146 -14.82 2.11 28.47
C ALA A 146 -14.15 3.20 29.33
N LEU A 147 -12.83 3.40 29.17
CA LEU A 147 -12.05 4.39 29.94
C LEU A 147 -12.18 5.81 29.37
N ASN A 148 -12.38 5.94 28.06
CA ASN A 148 -12.45 7.23 27.36
C ASN A 148 -13.85 7.56 26.82
N THR A 149 -14.74 6.57 26.76
CA THR A 149 -16.09 6.70 26.21
C THR A 149 -17.11 6.23 27.26
N ARG A 150 -18.01 7.11 27.66
CA ARG A 150 -19.09 6.77 28.59
C ARG A 150 -20.12 5.88 27.88
N SER A 151 -20.66 4.88 28.58
CA SER A 151 -21.67 3.98 28.01
C SER A 151 -22.88 4.76 27.44
N GLY A 152 -23.33 4.37 26.25
CA GLY A 152 -24.46 5.01 25.56
C GLY A 152 -24.20 6.43 25.04
N ARG A 153 -22.95 6.92 25.06
CA ARG A 153 -22.57 8.26 24.60
C ARG A 153 -21.67 8.20 23.37
N ALA A 154 -21.46 9.37 22.74
CA ALA A 154 -20.54 9.50 21.62
C ALA A 154 -19.10 9.10 22.01
N PRO A 155 -18.28 8.63 21.05
CA PRO A 155 -16.86 8.33 21.26
C PRO A 155 -16.10 9.44 21.98
N PHE A 156 -15.22 9.09 22.91
CA PHE A 156 -14.39 10.02 23.71
C PHE A 156 -15.17 10.98 24.63
N SER A 157 -16.46 10.69 24.89
CA SER A 157 -17.33 11.49 25.77
C SER A 157 -16.84 11.63 27.21
N ALA A 158 -15.87 10.82 27.67
CA ALA A 158 -15.28 11.01 28.99
C ALA A 158 -14.29 12.19 29.03
N TYR A 159 -13.79 12.63 27.88
CA TYR A 159 -12.90 13.79 27.72
C TYR A 159 -13.67 15.08 27.44
N GLU A 160 -14.90 14.97 26.98
CA GLU A 160 -15.76 16.11 26.66
C GLU A 160 -15.98 17.00 27.90
N GLY A 161 -15.78 18.31 27.74
CA GLY A 161 -15.95 19.30 28.82
C GLY A 161 -14.95 19.20 30.00
N ARG A 162 -13.91 18.35 29.93
CA ARG A 162 -12.90 18.25 31.00
C ARG A 162 -11.97 19.47 31.00
N ARG A 163 -12.19 20.38 31.96
CA ARG A 163 -11.35 21.57 32.19
C ARG A 163 -9.86 21.26 32.39
N ALA A 164 -9.52 20.17 33.08
CA ALA A 164 -8.12 19.77 33.30
C ALA A 164 -7.37 19.41 32.00
N LEU A 165 -8.10 19.03 30.95
CA LEU A 165 -7.56 18.75 29.61
C LEU A 165 -7.64 19.99 28.69
N GLY A 166 -8.19 21.10 29.19
CA GLY A 166 -8.50 22.29 28.37
C GLY A 166 -9.67 22.09 27.40
N ASN A 167 -10.41 20.98 27.50
CA ASN A 167 -11.53 20.69 26.61
C ASN A 167 -12.75 21.51 27.04
N THR A 168 -12.95 22.67 26.41
CA THR A 168 -13.99 23.65 26.78
C THR A 168 -15.01 23.88 25.67
N GLN A 169 -14.77 23.36 24.47
CA GLN A 169 -15.66 23.48 23.32
C GLN A 169 -16.32 22.13 23.00
N ALA A 170 -17.53 22.17 22.45
CA ALA A 170 -18.26 20.97 22.06
C ALA A 170 -17.48 20.19 20.98
N GLY A 171 -17.27 18.90 21.21
CA GLY A 171 -16.52 18.00 20.32
C GLY A 171 -15.02 17.90 20.64
N ASP A 172 -14.53 18.64 21.64
CA ASP A 172 -13.12 18.62 22.05
C ASP A 172 -12.67 17.23 22.50
N GLY A 173 -13.56 16.44 23.11
CA GLY A 173 -13.22 15.11 23.57
C GLY A 173 -12.73 14.21 22.43
N ALA A 174 -13.46 14.19 21.32
CA ALA A 174 -13.09 13.40 20.14
C ALA A 174 -11.96 14.07 19.32
N ARG A 175 -11.96 15.40 19.23
CA ARG A 175 -10.96 16.17 18.47
C ARG A 175 -9.56 16.01 19.07
N PHE A 176 -9.42 16.10 20.39
CA PHE A 176 -8.15 16.05 21.13
C PHE A 176 -7.97 14.74 21.92
N LYS A 177 -8.41 13.62 21.36
CA LYS A 177 -8.09 12.26 21.85
C LYS A 177 -6.59 11.96 21.82
N GLY A 178 -6.15 10.89 22.49
CA GLY A 178 -4.75 10.46 22.47
C GLY A 178 -4.23 10.20 21.05
N ARG A 179 -3.03 10.72 20.73
CA ARG A 179 -2.30 10.49 19.47
C ARG A 179 -0.79 10.42 19.68
N GLY A 180 -0.07 9.76 18.78
CA GLY A 180 1.39 9.69 18.72
C GLY A 180 2.01 8.46 19.42
N PHE A 181 3.35 8.42 19.47
CA PHE A 181 4.11 7.39 20.22
C PHE A 181 3.97 7.56 21.74
N VAL A 182 3.85 8.81 22.19
CA VAL A 182 3.41 9.18 23.54
C VAL A 182 2.00 9.76 23.38
N GLN A 183 1.02 9.20 24.09
CA GLN A 183 -0.38 9.59 23.88
C GLN A 183 -0.64 11.02 24.37
N LEU A 184 -0.66 11.96 23.42
CA LEU A 184 -0.99 13.36 23.66
C LEU A 184 -2.51 13.53 23.69
N THR A 185 -3.08 13.85 24.86
CA THR A 185 -4.54 13.95 25.06
C THR A 185 -4.93 15.31 25.66
N GLY A 186 -5.98 15.93 25.12
CA GLY A 186 -6.57 17.18 25.62
C GLY A 186 -6.07 18.44 24.92
N ARG A 187 -6.97 19.38 24.63
CA ARG A 187 -6.69 20.65 23.93
C ARG A 187 -5.49 21.39 24.50
N ALA A 188 -5.36 21.45 25.83
CA ALA A 188 -4.25 22.16 26.50
C ALA A 188 -2.88 21.56 26.14
N ASN A 189 -2.79 20.23 26.05
CA ASN A 189 -1.56 19.54 25.70
C ASN A 189 -1.22 19.71 24.21
N TYR A 190 -2.23 19.64 23.33
CA TYR A 190 -2.07 19.93 21.90
C TYR A 190 -1.55 21.36 21.67
N ALA A 191 -2.11 22.36 22.38
CA ALA A 191 -1.64 23.74 22.31
C ALA A 191 -0.19 23.89 22.79
N ARG A 192 0.10 23.39 24.00
CA ARG A 192 1.44 23.50 24.62
C ARG A 192 2.54 22.87 23.77
N TYR A 193 2.33 21.64 23.30
CA TYR A 193 3.36 20.95 22.54
C TYR A 193 3.39 21.41 21.08
N GLY A 194 2.26 21.83 20.50
CA GLY A 194 2.22 22.45 19.19
C GLY A 194 3.07 23.72 19.13
N GLU A 195 2.93 24.62 20.10
CA GLU A 195 3.74 25.85 20.20
C GLU A 195 5.24 25.54 20.31
N ARG A 196 5.62 24.58 21.16
CA ARG A 196 7.04 24.24 21.38
C ARG A 196 7.70 23.58 20.18
N LEU A 197 6.93 22.81 19.41
CA LEU A 197 7.39 22.18 18.19
C LEU A 197 7.28 23.10 16.95
N GLY A 198 6.54 24.21 17.05
CA GLY A 198 6.29 25.13 15.95
C GLY A 198 5.29 24.61 14.92
N VAL A 199 4.29 23.83 15.37
CA VAL A 199 3.25 23.22 14.53
C VAL A 199 1.87 23.41 15.18
N ASP A 200 0.86 23.82 14.41
CA ASP A 200 -0.49 24.07 14.93
C ASP A 200 -1.31 22.78 15.08
N LEU A 201 -1.07 22.07 16.18
CA LEU A 201 -1.81 20.87 16.54
C LEU A 201 -3.23 21.17 17.05
N VAL A 202 -3.58 22.43 17.32
CA VAL A 202 -4.94 22.79 17.74
C VAL A 202 -5.84 22.82 16.52
N HIS A 203 -5.36 23.44 15.43
CA HIS A 203 -6.04 23.46 14.15
C HIS A 203 -6.06 22.07 13.51
N ASP A 204 -4.90 21.44 13.31
CA ASP A 204 -4.73 20.12 12.68
C ASP A 204 -4.18 19.07 13.69
N PRO A 205 -5.01 18.52 14.59
CA PRO A 205 -4.58 17.56 15.61
C PRO A 205 -4.12 16.22 15.03
N ASP A 206 -4.46 15.88 13.79
CA ASP A 206 -4.05 14.60 13.19
C ASP A 206 -2.56 14.59 12.84
N LEU A 207 -1.92 15.76 12.72
CA LEU A 207 -0.45 15.88 12.62
C LEU A 207 0.28 15.25 13.80
N ALA A 208 -0.33 15.08 14.97
CA ALA A 208 0.30 14.38 16.09
C ALA A 208 0.63 12.90 15.79
N ASN A 209 0.04 12.32 14.73
CA ASN A 209 0.36 10.99 14.22
C ASN A 209 1.33 11.00 13.01
N ALA A 210 1.65 12.16 12.45
CA ALA A 210 2.68 12.27 11.41
C ALA A 210 4.03 11.81 11.99
N PRO A 211 4.83 10.96 11.32
CA PRO A 211 5.96 10.29 11.95
C PRO A 211 7.01 11.24 12.55
N GLU A 212 7.34 12.32 11.84
CA GLU A 212 8.28 13.36 12.31
C GLU A 212 7.74 14.06 13.56
N VAL A 213 6.46 14.45 13.55
CA VAL A 213 5.82 15.14 14.66
C VAL A 213 5.67 14.20 15.86
N ALA A 214 5.20 12.97 15.65
CA ALA A 214 5.03 11.97 16.70
C ALA A 214 6.34 11.63 17.39
N ALA A 215 7.43 11.49 16.61
CA ALA A 215 8.77 11.23 17.14
C ALA A 215 9.29 12.43 17.95
N LEU A 216 9.10 13.65 17.46
CA LEU A 216 9.47 14.86 18.20
C LEU A 216 8.61 15.10 19.43
N LEU A 217 7.31 14.78 19.39
CA LEU A 217 6.44 14.81 20.57
C LEU A 217 6.97 13.88 21.66
N LEU A 218 7.34 12.64 21.30
CA LEU A 218 7.96 11.69 22.22
C LEU A 218 9.26 12.24 22.81
N ALA A 219 10.18 12.69 21.95
CA ALA A 219 11.47 13.19 22.39
C ALA A 219 11.34 14.47 23.24
N GLN A 220 10.48 15.40 22.86
CA GLN A 220 10.25 16.65 23.60
C GLN A 220 9.57 16.39 24.95
N PHE A 221 8.61 15.47 24.99
CA PHE A 221 7.97 15.06 26.24
C PHE A 221 9.01 14.48 27.22
N LEU A 222 9.90 13.62 26.74
CA LEU A 222 10.96 13.05 27.56
C LEU A 222 12.02 14.08 27.95
N ALA A 223 12.35 15.02 27.06
CA ALA A 223 13.28 16.11 27.34
C ALA A 223 12.82 16.97 28.53
N ASP A 224 11.52 17.28 28.61
CA ASP A 224 10.92 18.01 29.73
C ASP A 224 11.10 17.33 31.09
N LYS A 225 11.33 16.01 31.09
CA LYS A 225 11.46 15.18 32.28
C LYS A 225 12.83 14.51 32.39
N ALA A 226 13.80 14.89 31.55
CA ALA A 226 15.02 14.11 31.35
C ALA A 226 15.84 13.93 32.63
N GLN A 227 15.99 14.97 33.45
CA GLN A 227 16.74 14.87 34.70
C GLN A 227 16.07 13.90 35.69
N ALA A 228 14.77 14.06 35.94
CA ALA A 228 14.01 13.20 36.83
C ALA A 228 13.93 11.74 36.31
N MET A 229 13.81 11.57 34.99
CA MET A 229 13.83 10.27 34.34
C MET A 229 15.17 9.56 34.57
N ARG A 230 16.29 10.25 34.32
CA ARG A 230 17.62 9.69 34.56
C ARG A 230 17.84 9.30 36.02
N GLN A 231 17.38 10.14 36.96
CA GLN A 231 17.47 9.85 38.39
C GLN A 231 16.67 8.60 38.77
N ALA A 232 15.42 8.49 38.31
CA ALA A 232 14.57 7.33 38.58
C ALA A 232 15.17 6.04 38.00
N LEU A 233 15.67 6.09 36.76
CA LEU A 233 16.26 4.93 36.09
C LEU A 233 17.60 4.52 36.72
N ALA A 234 18.43 5.47 37.14
CA ALA A 234 19.67 5.18 37.86
C ALA A 234 19.41 4.46 39.20
N GLY A 235 18.29 4.76 39.86
CA GLY A 235 17.83 4.08 41.08
C GLY A 235 17.06 2.78 40.83
N GLY A 236 16.84 2.35 39.58
CA GLY A 236 16.02 1.18 39.24
C GLY A 236 14.52 1.36 39.49
N ASP A 237 14.03 2.59 39.74
CA ASP A 237 12.62 2.87 40.03
C ASP A 237 11.83 3.09 38.73
N TYR A 238 11.47 1.98 38.08
CA TYR A 238 10.65 2.01 36.87
C TYR A 238 9.23 2.54 37.10
N ALA A 239 8.71 2.47 38.33
CA ALA A 239 7.38 2.99 38.64
C ALA A 239 7.39 4.52 38.69
N ALA A 240 8.40 5.13 39.31
CA ALA A 240 8.62 6.58 39.25
C ALA A 240 8.85 7.04 37.80
N ALA A 241 9.71 6.35 37.05
CA ALA A 241 9.94 6.63 35.63
C ALA A 241 8.63 6.60 34.82
N ARG A 242 7.77 5.58 35.04
CA ARG A 242 6.51 5.46 34.30
C ARG A 242 5.50 6.56 34.65
N ARG A 243 5.42 6.97 35.92
CA ARG A 243 4.55 8.07 36.37
C ARG A 243 4.90 9.40 35.70
N LEU A 244 6.18 9.63 35.37
CA LEU A 244 6.59 10.82 34.62
C LEU A 244 5.99 10.87 33.20
N VAL A 245 5.64 9.72 32.62
CA VAL A 245 5.11 9.62 31.25
C VAL A 245 3.59 9.70 31.21
N ASN A 246 2.87 8.86 31.98
CA ASN A 246 1.41 8.77 31.89
C ASN A 246 0.67 9.26 33.15
N GLY A 247 1.37 9.82 34.13
CA GLY A 247 0.78 10.23 35.41
C GLY A 247 0.39 9.08 36.35
N GLY A 248 0.72 7.83 36.00
CA GLY A 248 0.36 6.63 36.76
C GLY A 248 1.31 5.46 36.50
N VAL A 249 0.82 4.23 36.65
CA VAL A 249 1.61 2.99 36.43
C VAL A 249 0.98 2.04 35.41
N HIS A 250 -0.01 2.52 34.64
CA HIS A 250 -0.60 1.73 33.56
C HIS A 250 0.48 1.35 32.52
N GLY A 251 0.55 0.06 32.18
CA GLY A 251 1.55 -0.48 31.27
C GLY A 251 2.96 -0.63 31.87
N LEU A 252 3.13 -0.54 33.19
CA LEU A 252 4.44 -0.63 33.86
C LEU A 252 5.22 -1.91 33.50
N GLN A 253 4.58 -3.07 33.44
CA GLN A 253 5.27 -4.31 33.07
C GLN A 253 5.88 -4.23 31.67
N ARG A 254 5.12 -3.74 30.67
CA ARG A 254 5.63 -3.52 29.32
C ARG A 254 6.78 -2.51 29.29
N PHE A 255 6.65 -1.40 30.02
CA PHE A 255 7.69 -0.39 30.14
C PHE A 255 8.99 -0.98 30.73
N ARG A 256 8.89 -1.65 31.87
CA ARG A 256 10.00 -2.29 32.58
C ARG A 256 10.69 -3.37 31.73
N SER A 257 9.91 -4.17 31.00
CA SER A 257 10.45 -5.29 30.22
C SER A 257 11.45 -4.87 29.14
N VAL A 258 11.41 -3.63 28.64
CA VAL A 258 12.42 -3.13 27.69
C VAL A 258 13.80 -3.05 28.33
N PHE A 259 13.89 -2.60 29.58
CA PHE A 259 15.16 -2.52 30.31
C PHE A 259 15.71 -3.90 30.63
N GLU A 260 14.83 -4.84 31.00
CA GLU A 260 15.21 -6.24 31.29
C GLU A 260 15.74 -6.95 30.04
N LEU A 261 15.07 -6.79 28.90
CA LEU A 261 15.52 -7.36 27.63
C LEU A 261 16.81 -6.71 27.12
N ALA A 262 16.97 -5.40 27.29
CA ALA A 262 18.19 -4.69 26.93
C ALA A 262 19.38 -5.15 27.80
N ALA A 263 19.16 -5.37 29.09
CA ALA A 263 20.18 -5.92 29.99
C ALA A 263 20.57 -7.36 29.62
N ALA A 264 19.62 -8.17 29.18
CA ALA A 264 19.86 -9.54 28.73
C ALA A 264 20.63 -9.63 27.39
N ALA A 265 20.51 -8.62 26.52
CA ALA A 265 21.13 -8.61 25.19
C ALA A 265 22.62 -8.21 25.18
N GLY A 266 23.14 -7.56 26.24
CA GLY A 266 24.52 -7.06 26.33
C GLY A 266 24.79 -5.75 25.52
N PRO A 267 25.88 -5.02 25.79
CA PRO A 267 26.21 -3.79 25.08
C PRO A 267 26.69 -4.07 23.65
N ALA A 268 26.00 -3.53 22.64
CA ALA A 268 26.44 -3.59 21.25
C ALA A 268 27.69 -2.71 21.03
N PRO A 269 28.72 -3.17 20.30
CA PRO A 269 29.93 -2.40 20.04
C PRO A 269 29.63 -1.21 19.10
N ALA A 270 30.03 0.00 19.50
CA ALA A 270 29.90 1.19 18.65
C ALA A 270 30.86 1.13 17.44
N PRO A 271 30.45 1.63 16.26
CA PRO A 271 31.31 1.61 15.08
C PRO A 271 32.47 2.59 15.20
N ALA A 272 33.63 2.20 14.68
CA ALA A 272 34.76 3.11 14.46
C ALA A 272 34.37 4.21 13.43
N PRO A 273 34.78 5.48 13.64
CA PRO A 273 34.40 6.58 12.75
C PRO A 273 34.89 6.33 11.33
N THR A 274 33.96 6.38 10.37
CA THR A 274 34.28 6.39 8.94
C THR A 274 34.81 7.79 8.58
N PRO A 275 35.98 7.91 7.93
CA PRO A 275 36.48 9.22 7.53
C PRO A 275 35.60 9.80 6.43
N ALA A 276 35.17 11.05 6.61
CA ALA A 276 34.46 11.84 5.61
C ALA A 276 35.30 11.99 4.32
N PRO A 277 34.67 12.17 3.14
CA PRO A 277 35.39 12.40 1.90
C PRO A 277 36.00 13.81 1.91
N ALA A 278 37.25 13.93 2.37
CA ALA A 278 38.02 15.16 2.24
C ALA A 278 38.55 15.32 0.81
N GLY A 279 38.21 16.45 0.19
CA GLY A 279 38.72 16.86 -1.11
C GLY A 279 40.25 17.06 -1.11
N ARG A 280 40.84 16.71 -2.25
CA ARG A 280 42.14 17.11 -2.83
C ARG A 280 43.24 17.54 -1.84
N GLY A 281 44.19 16.63 -1.58
CA GLY A 281 45.47 16.97 -0.96
C GLY A 281 46.33 15.77 -0.52
N ALA A 282 46.46 14.71 -1.33
CA ALA A 282 47.18 13.49 -0.94
C ALA A 282 48.57 13.41 -1.57
N ARG A 283 49.62 13.76 -0.81
CA ARG A 283 50.97 13.16 -1.03
C ARG A 283 51.96 13.18 0.15
N ALA A 284 51.72 13.91 1.24
CA ALA A 284 52.71 14.01 2.33
C ALA A 284 52.47 13.10 3.55
N VAL A 285 51.25 12.56 3.76
CA VAL A 285 50.92 11.81 5.00
C VAL A 285 51.14 10.29 4.89
N ARG A 286 51.45 9.77 3.69
CA ARG A 286 51.58 8.32 3.43
C ARG A 286 52.87 7.67 3.96
N ARG A 287 53.83 8.42 4.50
CA ARG A 287 55.15 7.87 4.91
C ARG A 287 55.35 7.71 6.42
N ALA A 288 54.44 8.22 7.25
CA ALA A 288 54.57 8.15 8.71
C ALA A 288 53.75 7.02 9.38
N ALA A 289 52.76 6.43 8.69
CA ALA A 289 51.90 5.38 9.25
C ALA A 289 52.42 3.94 9.03
N ALA A 290 53.59 3.75 8.42
CA ALA A 290 54.10 2.44 8.01
C ALA A 290 55.05 1.75 9.01
N LYS A 291 55.18 2.25 10.26
CA LYS A 291 56.18 1.73 11.20
C LYS A 291 55.69 1.39 12.62
N ALA A 292 54.40 1.19 12.83
CA ALA A 292 53.86 0.71 14.10
C ALA A 292 52.65 -0.22 13.90
N ALA A 293 52.90 -1.45 13.46
CA ALA A 293 51.95 -2.56 13.59
C ALA A 293 52.74 -3.88 13.57
N ALA A 294 52.97 -4.44 14.76
CA ALA A 294 53.31 -5.86 14.89
C ALA A 294 52.03 -6.69 14.60
N PRO A 295 52.15 -7.90 14.01
CA PRO A 295 50.98 -8.65 13.56
C PRO A 295 50.26 -9.28 14.75
N ALA A 296 49.03 -8.85 15.04
CA ALA A 296 48.09 -9.63 15.81
C ALA A 296 47.57 -10.80 14.95
N ALA A 297 47.43 -11.97 15.55
CA ALA A 297 46.91 -13.17 14.89
C ALA A 297 45.53 -12.90 14.24
N PRO A 298 45.24 -13.48 13.05
CA PRO A 298 44.00 -13.20 12.34
C PRO A 298 42.80 -13.74 13.14
N ALA A 299 41.92 -12.84 13.56
CA ALA A 299 40.61 -13.19 14.07
C ALA A 299 39.80 -13.89 12.97
N ALA A 300 39.20 -15.05 13.28
CA ALA A 300 38.33 -15.77 12.36
C ALA A 300 37.19 -14.85 11.87
N LYS A 301 37.01 -14.74 10.55
CA LYS A 301 35.89 -13.98 9.94
C LYS A 301 34.57 -14.61 10.40
N ALA A 302 33.72 -13.84 11.10
CA ALA A 302 32.40 -14.30 11.53
C ALA A 302 31.51 -14.65 10.33
N ARG A 303 30.77 -15.77 10.43
CA ARG A 303 29.89 -16.31 9.36
C ARG A 303 28.71 -15.35 9.10
N PRO A 304 28.40 -15.01 7.83
CA PRO A 304 27.19 -14.27 7.49
C PRO A 304 25.92 -14.98 7.98
N PRO A 305 24.89 -14.27 8.46
CA PRO A 305 23.63 -14.89 8.82
C PRO A 305 22.91 -15.44 7.58
N LEU A 306 22.38 -16.66 7.69
CA LEU A 306 21.76 -17.41 6.59
C LEU A 306 20.27 -17.61 6.89
N THR A 307 19.43 -16.88 6.16
CA THR A 307 18.01 -16.70 6.48
C THR A 307 17.11 -16.98 5.27
N ALA A 308 17.62 -17.59 4.21
CA ALA A 308 16.76 -18.02 3.11
C ALA A 308 15.84 -19.16 3.58
N ARG A 309 14.57 -19.09 3.17
CA ARG A 309 13.56 -20.08 3.50
C ARG A 309 13.12 -20.84 2.26
N LYS A 310 12.71 -22.09 2.48
CA LYS A 310 12.07 -22.90 1.45
C LYS A 310 10.71 -22.32 1.08
N ASP A 311 10.41 -22.24 -0.22
CA ASP A 311 9.12 -21.77 -0.71
C ASP A 311 7.98 -22.72 -0.30
N ALA A 312 6.88 -22.17 0.24
CA ALA A 312 5.64 -22.92 0.47
C ALA A 312 5.09 -23.48 -0.84
N ILE A 313 4.34 -24.59 -0.81
CA ILE A 313 3.74 -25.15 -2.03
C ILE A 313 2.67 -24.19 -2.59
N ASP A 314 2.77 -23.81 -3.86
CA ASP A 314 1.78 -23.01 -4.58
C ASP A 314 1.51 -23.67 -5.94
N LEU A 315 0.28 -24.15 -6.15
CA LEU A 315 -0.11 -24.88 -7.36
C LEU A 315 -0.12 -23.99 -8.62
N ARG A 316 0.04 -22.67 -8.47
CA ARG A 316 0.10 -21.71 -9.58
C ARG A 316 1.52 -21.47 -10.10
N ASP A 317 2.54 -22.01 -9.42
CA ASP A 317 3.91 -21.97 -9.92
C ASP A 317 3.97 -22.69 -11.27
N ARG A 318 4.51 -22.01 -12.30
CA ARG A 318 4.64 -22.60 -13.63
C ARG A 318 5.87 -23.50 -13.66
N PRO A 319 5.75 -24.79 -13.98
CA PRO A 319 6.91 -25.65 -14.11
C PRO A 319 7.75 -25.25 -15.33
N TYR A 320 9.06 -25.31 -15.21
CA TYR A 320 9.98 -25.18 -16.34
C TYR A 320 9.91 -26.44 -17.19
N GLN A 321 9.75 -26.27 -18.51
CA GLN A 321 9.80 -27.35 -19.48
C GLN A 321 10.94 -27.05 -20.44
N PRO A 322 12.08 -27.76 -20.34
CA PRO A 322 13.21 -27.49 -21.21
C PRO A 322 12.90 -27.84 -22.67
N PRO A 323 13.47 -27.13 -23.65
CA PRO A 323 13.46 -27.55 -25.03
C PRO A 323 14.20 -28.89 -25.19
N ALA A 324 13.77 -29.71 -26.14
CA ALA A 324 14.47 -30.95 -26.48
C ALA A 324 15.78 -30.62 -27.21
N ALA A 325 16.88 -30.56 -26.46
CA ALA A 325 18.23 -30.31 -26.96
C ALA A 325 19.24 -31.22 -26.26
N SER A 326 20.33 -31.55 -26.96
CA SER A 326 21.48 -32.23 -26.36
C SER A 326 22.25 -31.26 -25.46
N LEU A 327 22.55 -31.69 -24.24
CA LEU A 327 23.34 -30.92 -23.29
C LEU A 327 24.83 -31.17 -23.51
N ASP A 328 25.63 -30.15 -23.25
CA ASP A 328 27.08 -30.30 -23.23
C ASP A 328 27.52 -31.11 -22.00
N GLU A 329 28.71 -31.70 -22.03
CA GLU A 329 29.24 -32.40 -20.85
C GLU A 329 29.67 -31.44 -19.72
N VAL A 330 30.04 -30.22 -20.09
CA VAL A 330 30.41 -29.11 -19.21
C VAL A 330 29.89 -27.80 -19.80
N PHE A 331 29.38 -26.92 -18.96
CA PHE A 331 28.92 -25.59 -19.38
C PHE A 331 29.23 -24.53 -18.32
N PRO A 332 29.70 -23.33 -18.71
CA PRO A 332 30.28 -23.00 -20.02
C PRO A 332 31.50 -23.87 -20.34
N SER A 333 31.95 -23.91 -21.59
CA SER A 333 33.19 -24.63 -21.95
C SER A 333 34.42 -24.01 -21.26
N ASP A 334 35.52 -24.77 -21.09
CA ASP A 334 36.75 -24.25 -20.47
C ASP A 334 37.34 -23.03 -21.21
N ASP A 335 37.21 -22.99 -22.54
CA ASP A 335 37.63 -21.85 -23.35
C ASP A 335 36.77 -20.61 -23.08
N GLU A 336 35.46 -20.80 -22.91
CA GLU A 336 34.56 -19.72 -22.50
C GLU A 336 34.85 -19.26 -21.08
N VAL A 337 35.08 -20.17 -20.13
CA VAL A 337 35.48 -19.81 -18.75
C VAL A 337 36.74 -18.95 -18.79
N ARG A 338 37.78 -19.39 -19.52
CA ARG A 338 39.05 -18.67 -19.66
C ARG A 338 38.89 -17.28 -20.27
N ALA A 339 38.03 -17.15 -21.27
CA ALA A 339 37.80 -15.89 -21.97
C ALA A 339 36.89 -14.92 -21.20
N LEU A 340 35.83 -15.43 -20.58
CA LEU A 340 34.71 -14.65 -20.08
C LEU A 340 34.79 -14.38 -18.58
N LEU A 341 35.26 -15.33 -17.78
CA LEU A 341 35.20 -15.23 -16.33
C LEU A 341 36.11 -14.12 -15.76
N PRO A 342 37.37 -13.95 -16.22
CA PRO A 342 38.17 -12.79 -15.83
C PRO A 342 37.56 -11.45 -16.22
N ARG A 343 36.77 -11.41 -17.30
CA ARG A 343 36.05 -10.20 -17.73
C ARG A 343 34.84 -9.93 -16.83
N TYR A 344 34.09 -10.97 -16.47
CA TYR A 344 32.98 -10.90 -15.52
C TYR A 344 33.44 -10.46 -14.12
N THR A 345 34.53 -11.03 -13.60
CA THR A 345 35.12 -10.63 -12.32
C THR A 345 35.61 -9.18 -12.32
N ARG A 346 36.17 -8.70 -13.44
CA ARG A 346 36.56 -7.29 -13.63
C ARG A 346 35.37 -6.35 -13.76
N ALA A 347 34.23 -6.83 -14.25
CA ALA A 347 33.00 -6.06 -14.31
C ALA A 347 32.43 -5.74 -12.92
N GLY A 348 32.89 -6.43 -11.86
CA GLY A 348 32.50 -6.15 -10.47
C GLY A 348 31.22 -6.85 -10.02
N LEU A 349 30.84 -7.94 -10.68
CA LEU A 349 29.56 -8.63 -10.48
C LEU A 349 29.62 -9.81 -9.50
N ILE A 350 30.77 -10.02 -8.85
CA ILE A 350 30.91 -10.93 -7.69
C ILE A 350 30.64 -10.12 -6.43
N LEU A 351 29.48 -10.35 -5.84
CA LEU A 351 28.94 -9.54 -4.74
C LEU A 351 29.36 -10.07 -3.38
N ASP A 352 29.26 -9.22 -2.35
CA ASP A 352 29.52 -9.57 -0.96
C ASP A 352 28.38 -9.05 -0.07
N GLN A 353 27.64 -9.96 0.55
CA GLN A 353 26.50 -9.64 1.42
C GLN A 353 26.91 -9.17 2.82
N GLY A 354 28.19 -9.33 3.20
CA GLY A 354 28.65 -8.97 4.54
C GLY A 354 27.91 -9.73 5.65
N GLN A 355 27.44 -9.00 6.67
CA GLN A 355 26.93 -9.57 7.93
C GLN A 355 25.40 -9.50 8.08
N GLU A 356 24.66 -9.18 7.01
CA GLU A 356 23.20 -9.17 7.04
C GLU A 356 22.64 -10.38 6.27
N GLY A 357 21.49 -10.88 6.73
CA GLY A 357 20.82 -12.06 6.19
C GLY A 357 20.06 -11.74 4.89
N ALA A 358 20.76 -11.15 3.92
CA ALA A 358 20.20 -10.64 2.66
C ALA A 358 20.42 -11.59 1.46
N CYS A 359 20.79 -12.85 1.71
CA CYS A 359 21.19 -13.81 0.68
C CYS A 359 20.20 -13.98 -0.48
N THR A 360 18.88 -13.90 -0.26
CA THR A 360 17.88 -13.95 -1.35
C THR A 360 18.00 -12.77 -2.31
N GLY A 361 18.22 -11.55 -1.80
CA GLY A 361 18.43 -10.36 -2.61
C GLY A 361 19.75 -10.42 -3.38
N PHE A 362 20.81 -10.92 -2.74
CA PHE A 362 22.12 -11.09 -3.39
C PHE A 362 22.16 -12.20 -4.42
N GLY A 363 21.63 -13.38 -4.10
CA GLY A 363 21.55 -14.51 -5.02
C GLY A 363 20.75 -14.15 -6.27
N LEU A 364 19.62 -13.45 -6.12
CA LEU A 364 18.85 -12.96 -7.25
C LEU A 364 19.59 -11.85 -8.02
N ALA A 365 20.28 -10.93 -7.34
CA ALA A 365 21.10 -9.92 -7.99
C ALA A 365 22.21 -10.55 -8.86
N CYS A 366 22.85 -11.63 -8.40
CA CYS A 366 23.83 -12.39 -9.17
C CYS A 366 23.21 -12.90 -10.50
N VAL A 367 22.02 -13.50 -10.45
CA VAL A 367 21.30 -13.97 -11.66
C VAL A 367 20.97 -12.80 -12.59
N ILE A 368 20.37 -11.73 -12.08
CA ILE A 368 19.97 -10.58 -12.88
C ILE A 368 21.18 -9.91 -13.54
N ASN A 369 22.27 -9.74 -12.79
CA ASN A 369 23.51 -9.16 -13.30
C ASN A 369 24.13 -10.03 -14.39
N HIS A 370 24.14 -11.36 -14.22
CA HIS A 370 24.61 -12.28 -15.24
C HIS A 370 23.81 -12.14 -16.54
N LEU A 371 22.47 -12.14 -16.44
CA LEU A 371 21.59 -11.97 -17.60
C LEU A 371 21.77 -10.61 -18.28
N ARG A 372 21.87 -9.52 -17.50
CA ARG A 372 22.12 -8.16 -18.02
C ARG A 372 23.48 -8.07 -18.71
N TRP A 373 24.51 -8.68 -18.13
CA TRP A 373 25.84 -8.72 -18.69
C TRP A 373 25.87 -9.47 -20.03
N ARG A 374 25.22 -10.64 -20.11
CA ARG A 374 25.05 -11.36 -21.38
C ARG A 374 24.30 -10.50 -22.42
N LYS A 375 23.16 -9.93 -22.06
CA LYS A 375 22.33 -9.09 -22.95
C LYS A 375 23.07 -7.86 -23.46
N ALA A 376 23.93 -7.25 -22.64
CA ALA A 376 24.70 -6.06 -22.99
C ALA A 376 25.97 -6.36 -23.83
N GLY A 377 26.14 -7.59 -24.35
CA GLY A 377 27.34 -7.96 -25.10
C GLY A 377 28.58 -8.16 -24.22
N ARG A 378 28.37 -8.57 -22.96
CA ARG A 378 29.41 -8.96 -22.00
C ARG A 378 30.45 -7.84 -21.76
N PRO A 379 30.08 -6.61 -21.38
CA PRO A 379 31.03 -5.50 -21.25
C PRO A 379 32.08 -5.72 -20.14
N ALA A 380 33.21 -5.03 -20.20
CA ALA A 380 34.26 -5.13 -19.18
C ALA A 380 33.90 -4.41 -17.86
N ARG A 381 32.86 -3.58 -17.88
CA ARG A 381 32.27 -2.89 -16.72
C ARG A 381 30.75 -2.90 -16.88
N LEU A 382 30.04 -3.23 -15.81
CA LEU A 382 28.60 -3.13 -15.75
C LEU A 382 28.22 -2.82 -14.30
N GLU A 383 27.40 -1.80 -14.09
CA GLU A 383 26.87 -1.52 -12.76
C GLU A 383 25.90 -2.62 -12.32
N SER A 384 26.07 -3.10 -11.08
CA SER A 384 25.17 -4.08 -10.47
C SER A 384 23.75 -3.51 -10.30
N VAL A 385 22.74 -4.37 -10.33
CA VAL A 385 21.43 -4.07 -9.75
C VAL A 385 21.52 -4.04 -8.22
N SER A 386 20.58 -3.37 -7.56
CA SER A 386 20.55 -3.21 -6.09
C SER A 386 20.09 -4.50 -5.38
N PRO A 387 20.98 -5.20 -4.62
CA PRO A 387 20.57 -6.31 -3.75
C PRO A 387 19.70 -5.83 -2.59
N ARG A 388 19.92 -4.60 -2.12
CA ARG A 388 19.14 -3.94 -1.05
C ARG A 388 17.67 -3.84 -1.45
N MET A 389 17.37 -3.40 -2.67
CA MET A 389 16.01 -3.34 -3.19
C MET A 389 15.39 -4.74 -3.23
N LEU A 390 16.08 -5.71 -3.85
CA LEU A 390 15.56 -7.08 -4.00
C LEU A 390 15.27 -7.73 -2.65
N TYR A 391 16.16 -7.57 -1.66
CA TYR A 391 15.97 -8.11 -0.31
C TYR A 391 14.79 -7.47 0.42
N ASN A 392 14.66 -6.14 0.37
CA ASN A 392 13.55 -5.42 1.00
C ASN A 392 12.19 -5.82 0.40
N PHE A 393 12.13 -6.00 -0.92
CA PHE A 393 10.91 -6.49 -1.57
C PHE A 393 10.67 -7.99 -1.31
N ALA A 394 11.71 -8.81 -1.20
CA ALA A 394 11.57 -10.23 -0.86
C ALA A 394 10.82 -10.42 0.46
N ARG A 395 11.33 -9.82 1.55
CA ARG A 395 10.69 -9.84 2.87
C ARG A 395 9.24 -9.36 2.81
N ARG A 396 9.00 -8.27 2.09
CA ARG A 396 7.67 -7.68 1.93
C ARG A 396 6.67 -8.61 1.24
N TYR A 397 7.07 -9.31 0.18
CA TYR A 397 6.19 -10.22 -0.55
C TYR A 397 6.04 -11.59 0.11
N ASP A 398 6.88 -11.88 1.10
CA ASP A 398 6.73 -13.04 1.99
C ASP A 398 5.85 -12.74 3.21
N GLU A 399 5.85 -11.50 3.73
CA GLU A 399 5.07 -11.08 4.89
C GLU A 399 3.53 -11.09 4.64
N TYR A 400 2.82 -12.07 5.20
CA TYR A 400 1.37 -12.08 5.32
C TYR A 400 0.91 -11.31 6.58
N SER A 401 -0.32 -10.79 6.55
CA SER A 401 -0.87 -10.05 7.69
C SER A 401 -1.07 -10.97 8.90
N GLY A 402 -0.18 -10.86 9.89
CA GLY A 402 -0.31 -11.58 11.16
C GLY A 402 0.87 -12.50 11.48
N GLU A 403 1.81 -12.66 10.55
CA GLU A 403 2.96 -13.54 10.72
C GLU A 403 4.24 -12.72 10.95
N ASP A 404 5.04 -13.16 11.93
CA ASP A 404 6.36 -12.61 12.24
C ASP A 404 7.40 -13.54 11.60
N TYR A 405 8.11 -13.04 10.58
CA TYR A 405 9.07 -13.85 9.82
C TYR A 405 10.49 -13.33 9.92
N ASP A 406 11.41 -14.25 10.22
CA ASP A 406 12.86 -14.09 10.10
C ASP A 406 13.39 -14.64 8.77
N GLY A 407 13.71 -13.77 7.82
CA GLY A 407 14.28 -14.16 6.52
C GLY A 407 13.36 -13.89 5.33
N SER A 408 13.69 -14.47 4.17
CA SER A 408 12.87 -14.37 2.95
C SER A 408 13.05 -15.59 2.05
N SER A 409 12.15 -15.76 1.09
CA SER A 409 12.06 -16.87 0.17
C SER A 409 12.49 -16.48 -1.25
N CYS A 410 12.85 -17.47 -2.07
CA CYS A 410 13.18 -17.22 -3.47
C CYS A 410 11.97 -16.68 -4.23
N ARG A 411 10.77 -17.23 -3.97
CA ARG A 411 9.53 -16.74 -4.58
C ARG A 411 9.22 -15.30 -4.16
N GLY A 412 9.46 -14.93 -2.91
CA GLY A 412 9.27 -13.56 -2.41
C GLY A 412 10.13 -12.57 -3.20
N ALA A 413 11.41 -12.89 -3.39
CA ALA A 413 12.34 -12.07 -4.18
C ALA A 413 11.91 -11.96 -5.65
N LEU A 414 11.48 -13.07 -6.28
CA LEU A 414 10.97 -13.09 -7.65
C LEU A 414 9.67 -12.31 -7.81
N LYS A 415 8.74 -12.40 -6.86
CA LYS A 415 7.52 -11.57 -6.83
C LYS A 415 7.87 -10.10 -6.72
N GLY A 416 8.87 -9.77 -5.89
CA GLY A 416 9.46 -8.43 -5.80
C GLY A 416 9.89 -7.92 -7.17
N TRP A 417 10.75 -8.67 -7.85
CA TRP A 417 11.24 -8.31 -9.17
C TRP A 417 10.13 -8.28 -10.23
N PHE A 418 9.21 -9.23 -10.21
CA PHE A 418 8.05 -9.30 -11.10
C PHE A 418 7.18 -8.05 -11.04
N HIS A 419 6.85 -7.59 -9.83
CA HIS A 419 5.93 -6.48 -9.64
C HIS A 419 6.60 -5.10 -9.73
N ARG A 420 7.93 -5.02 -9.65
CA ARG A 420 8.66 -3.76 -9.39
C ARG A 420 9.84 -3.50 -10.31
N GLY A 421 10.32 -4.50 -11.04
CA GLY A 421 11.65 -4.42 -11.64
C GLY A 421 12.73 -4.31 -10.57
N VAL A 422 13.93 -3.86 -10.96
CA VAL A 422 15.02 -3.60 -10.01
C VAL A 422 15.87 -2.42 -10.47
N CYS A 423 16.17 -1.49 -9.55
CA CYS A 423 17.03 -0.34 -9.83
C CYS A 423 18.52 -0.71 -9.74
N LEU A 424 19.39 0.21 -10.15
CA LEU A 424 20.84 0.03 -10.06
C LEU A 424 21.35 0.24 -8.63
N GLU A 425 22.54 -0.29 -8.34
CA GLU A 425 23.19 -0.15 -7.03
C GLU A 425 23.35 1.32 -6.61
N SER A 426 23.65 2.24 -7.53
CA SER A 426 23.74 3.68 -7.22
C SER A 426 22.42 4.34 -6.81
N ASP A 427 21.28 3.72 -7.14
CA ASP A 427 19.97 4.21 -6.73
C ASP A 427 19.59 3.74 -5.34
N TRP A 428 19.98 2.53 -4.95
CA TRP A 428 19.77 2.05 -3.59
C TRP A 428 20.95 1.19 -3.13
N PRO A 429 22.04 1.82 -2.66
CA PRO A 429 23.24 1.11 -2.26
C PRO A 429 23.02 0.15 -1.10
N TYR A 430 23.75 -0.96 -1.14
CA TYR A 430 23.92 -1.86 -0.01
C TYR A 430 24.94 -1.31 1.00
N GLY A 431 24.73 -1.56 2.29
CA GLY A 431 25.46 -0.92 3.38
C GLY A 431 24.50 -0.52 4.50
N ASP A 432 24.48 0.77 4.87
CA ASP A 432 23.62 1.33 5.92
C ASP A 432 22.12 1.01 5.67
N PRO A 433 21.46 0.21 6.54
CA PRO A 433 20.03 -0.07 6.44
C PRO A 433 19.15 1.18 6.56
N ALA A 434 19.66 2.26 7.15
CA ALA A 434 18.96 3.54 7.23
C ALA A 434 19.00 4.30 5.89
N LEU A 435 19.80 3.88 4.91
CA LEU A 435 19.83 4.53 3.60
C LEU A 435 18.48 4.36 2.89
N ARG A 436 18.00 5.43 2.28
CA ARG A 436 16.79 5.44 1.45
C ARG A 436 17.17 5.53 -0.02
N PRO A 437 16.34 4.98 -0.93
CA PRO A 437 16.64 5.03 -2.35
C PRO A 437 16.66 6.48 -2.84
N ARG A 438 17.43 6.71 -3.91
CA ARG A 438 17.45 7.97 -4.63
C ARG A 438 16.08 8.23 -5.26
N TYR A 439 15.66 9.50 -5.23
CA TYR A 439 14.42 9.91 -5.89
C TYR A 439 14.36 9.43 -7.35
N GLY A 440 13.22 8.86 -7.75
CA GLY A 440 13.00 8.29 -9.08
C GLY A 440 13.51 6.85 -9.27
N TYR A 441 13.98 6.16 -8.21
CA TYR A 441 14.44 4.77 -8.30
C TYR A 441 13.37 3.83 -8.86
N ALA A 442 12.09 4.04 -8.52
CA ALA A 442 11.00 3.18 -8.95
C ALA A 442 10.79 3.21 -10.48
N GLN A 443 10.93 4.39 -11.09
CA GLN A 443 10.90 4.53 -12.55
C GLN A 443 12.09 3.78 -13.17
N ARG A 444 13.30 4.00 -12.65
CA ARG A 444 14.52 3.33 -13.14
C ARG A 444 14.51 1.82 -12.91
N ALA A 445 13.82 1.35 -11.87
CA ALA A 445 13.62 -0.07 -11.64
C ALA A 445 12.81 -0.74 -12.75
N GLY A 446 11.82 -0.02 -13.31
CA GLY A 446 11.02 -0.46 -14.46
C GLY A 446 11.84 -0.73 -15.73
N GLU A 447 13.06 -0.21 -15.82
CA GLU A 447 13.99 -0.46 -16.94
C GLU A 447 14.66 -1.84 -16.87
N THR A 448 14.57 -2.54 -15.73
CA THR A 448 15.02 -3.93 -15.59
C THR A 448 13.88 -4.82 -15.09
N PRO A 449 12.85 -5.08 -15.91
CA PRO A 449 11.71 -5.91 -15.52
C PRO A 449 12.04 -7.40 -15.60
N LEU A 450 11.29 -8.21 -14.83
CA LEU A 450 11.21 -9.65 -15.04
C LEU A 450 10.23 -9.94 -16.17
N GLY A 451 10.62 -10.79 -17.12
CA GLY A 451 9.76 -11.24 -18.21
C GLY A 451 8.96 -12.47 -17.78
N VAL A 452 9.64 -13.59 -17.64
CA VAL A 452 9.05 -14.87 -17.23
C VAL A 452 9.87 -15.50 -16.14
N TYR A 453 9.21 -16.26 -15.28
CA TYR A 453 9.86 -17.10 -14.29
C TYR A 453 9.14 -18.44 -14.17
N TYR A 454 9.92 -19.50 -14.02
CA TYR A 454 9.45 -20.88 -13.96
C TYR A 454 10.16 -21.61 -12.82
N ARG A 455 9.43 -22.47 -12.12
CA ARG A 455 10.00 -23.34 -11.08
C ARG A 455 10.57 -24.59 -11.73
N VAL A 456 11.79 -24.96 -11.36
CA VAL A 456 12.43 -26.20 -11.82
C VAL A 456 12.21 -27.29 -10.79
N GLU A 457 11.93 -28.52 -11.24
CA GLU A 457 11.84 -29.68 -10.35
C GLU A 457 13.22 -30.03 -9.79
N LEU A 458 13.37 -30.03 -8.46
CA LEU A 458 14.67 -30.12 -7.79
C LEU A 458 15.38 -31.45 -8.04
N ARG A 459 14.60 -32.53 -8.20
CA ARG A 459 15.12 -33.87 -8.44
C ARG A 459 15.57 -34.07 -9.89
N SER A 460 15.15 -33.19 -10.80
CA SER A 460 15.50 -33.26 -12.21
C SER A 460 16.79 -32.49 -12.48
N ILE A 461 17.93 -33.17 -12.29
CA ILE A 461 19.25 -32.59 -12.55
C ILE A 461 19.35 -32.12 -14.02
N THR A 462 18.84 -32.92 -14.95
CA THR A 462 18.86 -32.61 -16.38
C THR A 462 18.11 -31.33 -16.71
N ASP A 463 16.95 -31.06 -16.07
CA ASP A 463 16.20 -29.83 -16.32
C ASP A 463 16.94 -28.60 -15.80
N LEU A 464 17.66 -28.73 -14.67
CA LEU A 464 18.52 -27.67 -14.14
C LEU A 464 19.72 -27.40 -15.06
N GLN A 465 20.36 -28.45 -15.59
CA GLN A 465 21.44 -28.30 -16.57
C GLN A 465 20.95 -27.61 -17.84
N ALA A 466 19.82 -28.05 -18.38
CA ALA A 466 19.18 -27.43 -19.55
C ALA A 466 18.84 -25.96 -19.29
N ALA A 467 18.23 -25.65 -18.15
CA ALA A 467 17.95 -24.29 -17.72
C ALA A 467 19.21 -23.40 -17.66
N ILE A 468 20.31 -23.92 -17.10
CA ILE A 468 21.58 -23.20 -17.02
C ILE A 468 22.16 -22.96 -18.42
N GLN A 469 22.15 -23.96 -19.31
CA GLN A 469 22.69 -23.82 -20.66
C GLN A 469 21.87 -22.84 -21.52
N ASP A 470 20.54 -22.96 -21.48
CA ASP A 470 19.64 -22.12 -22.27
C ASP A 470 19.62 -20.68 -21.77
N VAL A 471 19.37 -20.50 -20.47
CA VAL A 471 19.10 -19.17 -19.86
C VAL A 471 20.36 -18.55 -19.28
N GLY A 472 21.38 -19.34 -18.94
CA GLY A 472 22.69 -18.91 -18.43
C GLY A 472 22.81 -18.88 -16.92
N ALA A 473 21.69 -18.76 -16.20
CA ALA A 473 21.69 -18.75 -14.75
C ALA A 473 20.35 -19.22 -14.18
N VAL A 474 20.42 -19.92 -13.06
CA VAL A 474 19.26 -20.36 -12.26
C VAL A 474 19.39 -19.74 -10.87
N PHE A 475 18.31 -19.14 -10.38
CA PHE A 475 18.22 -18.66 -9.00
C PHE A 475 17.86 -19.82 -8.10
N ALA A 476 18.73 -20.16 -7.15
CA ALA A 476 18.59 -21.37 -6.34
C ALA A 476 18.79 -21.08 -4.85
N SER A 477 18.30 -21.99 -4.02
CA SER A 477 18.58 -22.00 -2.59
C SER A 477 18.79 -23.43 -2.07
N ALA A 478 19.59 -23.57 -1.02
CA ALA A 478 19.87 -24.84 -0.35
C ALA A 478 20.17 -24.64 1.14
N PHE A 479 19.98 -25.68 1.94
CA PHE A 479 20.53 -25.71 3.30
C PHE A 479 22.04 -25.85 3.24
N THR A 480 22.77 -24.99 3.96
CA THR A 480 24.23 -25.06 4.00
C THR A 480 24.73 -25.99 5.11
N HIS A 481 26.00 -26.38 5.01
CA HIS A 481 26.70 -27.25 5.97
C HIS A 481 28.17 -26.81 6.07
N GLU A 482 28.94 -27.47 6.94
CA GLU A 482 30.33 -27.10 7.26
C GLU A 482 31.24 -26.99 6.01
N GLY A 483 31.02 -27.83 5.00
CA GLY A 483 31.74 -27.81 3.73
C GLY A 483 31.74 -26.45 3.00
N TRP A 484 30.67 -25.65 3.17
CA TRP A 484 30.59 -24.31 2.60
C TRP A 484 31.59 -23.33 3.24
N THR A 485 32.07 -23.63 4.45
CA THR A 485 33.01 -22.77 5.20
C THR A 485 34.46 -23.21 5.10
N THR A 486 34.73 -24.45 4.68
CA THR A 486 36.08 -25.04 4.64
C THR A 486 36.79 -24.89 3.29
N LEU A 487 36.14 -24.25 2.31
CA LEU A 487 36.73 -24.04 0.99
C LEU A 487 37.97 -23.13 1.04
N PRO A 488 39.04 -23.46 0.29
CA PRO A 488 40.22 -22.62 0.21
C PRO A 488 39.90 -21.29 -0.47
N ALA A 489 40.32 -20.18 0.14
CA ALA A 489 40.12 -18.83 -0.35
C ALA A 489 41.15 -18.47 -1.44
N GLN A 490 40.72 -18.42 -2.71
CA GLN A 490 41.55 -17.93 -3.80
C GLN A 490 40.88 -16.78 -4.56
N GLN A 491 41.47 -15.58 -4.54
CA GLN A 491 40.87 -14.38 -5.17
C GLN A 491 40.86 -14.38 -6.70
N ARG A 492 41.66 -15.24 -7.34
CA ARG A 492 41.77 -15.30 -8.81
C ARG A 492 40.55 -16.00 -9.41
N ALA A 493 40.09 -15.50 -10.56
CA ALA A 493 39.05 -16.18 -11.33
C ALA A 493 39.57 -17.54 -11.85
N PRO A 494 38.74 -18.59 -11.87
CA PRO A 494 39.11 -19.88 -12.44
C PRO A 494 39.38 -19.77 -13.94
N ARG A 495 40.30 -20.59 -14.44
CA ARG A 495 40.69 -20.69 -15.85
C ARG A 495 39.99 -21.83 -16.60
N GLY A 496 39.29 -22.69 -15.87
CA GLY A 496 38.58 -23.87 -16.33
C GLY A 496 37.85 -24.53 -15.16
N HIS A 497 37.08 -25.59 -15.45
CA HIS A 497 36.32 -26.34 -14.45
C HIS A 497 37.20 -27.15 -13.50
N ASP A 498 38.43 -27.49 -13.90
CA ASP A 498 39.44 -28.21 -13.11
C ASP A 498 39.95 -27.41 -11.89
N GLU A 499 39.92 -26.08 -11.98
CA GLU A 499 40.32 -25.18 -10.89
C GLU A 499 39.19 -24.91 -9.88
N LEU A 500 37.95 -25.36 -10.14
CA LEU A 500 36.82 -25.11 -9.24
C LEU A 500 36.82 -26.12 -8.07
N PRO A 501 36.88 -25.65 -6.81
CA PRO A 501 36.85 -26.56 -5.68
C PRO A 501 35.45 -27.15 -5.49
N LEU A 502 35.40 -28.45 -5.22
CA LEU A 502 34.17 -29.14 -4.82
C LEU A 502 33.85 -28.84 -3.36
N ILE A 503 32.61 -28.46 -3.06
CA ILE A 503 32.12 -28.28 -1.69
C ILE A 503 32.12 -29.66 -0.99
N PRO A 504 32.89 -29.85 0.11
CA PRO A 504 32.95 -31.15 0.79
C PRO A 504 31.59 -31.52 1.41
N PHE A 505 30.97 -32.57 0.87
CA PHE A 505 29.69 -33.09 1.35
C PHE A 505 29.91 -34.43 2.07
N ASP A 506 29.41 -34.55 3.29
CA ASP A 506 29.57 -35.73 4.16
C ASP A 506 28.48 -36.80 3.96
N GLY A 507 27.57 -36.58 3.00
CA GLY A 507 26.43 -37.46 2.74
C GLY A 507 25.22 -37.20 3.65
N ARG A 508 25.29 -36.25 4.59
CA ARG A 508 24.22 -35.98 5.55
C ARG A 508 23.42 -34.75 5.18
N ARG A 509 22.10 -34.90 5.22
CA ARG A 509 21.18 -33.80 4.95
C ARG A 509 21.23 -32.74 6.05
N SER A 510 21.37 -31.48 5.66
CA SER A 510 21.19 -30.31 6.52
C SER A 510 19.74 -29.84 6.51
N GLN A 511 19.27 -29.30 7.64
CA GLN A 511 17.93 -28.69 7.78
C GLN A 511 18.00 -27.29 8.41
N VAL A 512 19.20 -26.72 8.49
CA VAL A 512 19.47 -25.42 9.11
C VAL A 512 20.26 -24.54 8.13
N ASP A 513 20.30 -23.24 8.38
CA ASP A 513 21.11 -22.28 7.62
C ASP A 513 20.82 -22.25 6.11
N GLY A 514 19.59 -21.91 5.75
CA GLY A 514 19.19 -21.75 4.35
C GLY A 514 19.90 -20.57 3.67
N HIS A 515 20.47 -20.82 2.49
CA HIS A 515 21.21 -19.84 1.70
C HIS A 515 20.70 -19.79 0.26
N ALA A 516 20.73 -18.61 -0.35
CA ALA A 516 20.31 -18.38 -1.73
C ALA A 516 21.47 -17.85 -2.58
N PHE A 517 21.60 -18.37 -3.79
CA PHE A 517 22.75 -18.16 -4.67
C PHE A 517 22.35 -18.35 -6.15
N ALA A 518 23.31 -18.17 -7.06
CA ALA A 518 23.10 -18.41 -8.49
C ALA A 518 23.85 -19.67 -8.94
N LEU A 519 23.17 -20.55 -9.70
CA LEU A 519 23.82 -21.59 -10.49
C LEU A 519 24.09 -21.04 -11.88
N VAL A 520 25.34 -21.08 -12.33
CA VAL A 520 25.79 -20.42 -13.58
C VAL A 520 26.51 -21.37 -14.55
N GLY A 521 26.62 -22.64 -14.18
CA GLY A 521 27.29 -23.67 -14.96
C GLY A 521 27.09 -25.04 -14.35
N PHE A 522 27.62 -26.07 -15.01
CA PHE A 522 27.67 -27.43 -14.51
C PHE A 522 28.82 -28.20 -15.16
N ASN A 523 29.23 -29.30 -14.53
CA ASN A 523 30.17 -30.27 -15.07
C ASN A 523 29.81 -31.69 -14.59
N ARG A 524 30.69 -32.65 -14.86
CA ARG A 524 30.46 -34.05 -14.45
C ARG A 524 30.32 -34.26 -12.93
N SER A 525 30.86 -33.35 -12.11
CA SER A 525 30.85 -33.46 -10.65
C SER A 525 29.66 -32.75 -10.00
N GLY A 526 29.12 -31.69 -10.62
CA GLY A 526 28.01 -30.95 -10.04
C GLY A 526 27.72 -29.61 -10.73
N PHE A 527 26.95 -28.76 -10.04
CA PHE A 527 26.61 -27.42 -10.48
C PHE A 527 27.66 -26.40 -10.05
N VAL A 528 27.99 -25.45 -10.93
CA VAL A 528 28.86 -24.31 -10.62
C VAL A 528 28.05 -23.22 -9.93
N VAL A 529 28.39 -22.95 -8.67
CA VAL A 529 27.76 -21.94 -7.82
C VAL A 529 28.51 -20.63 -7.95
N GLN A 530 27.80 -19.54 -8.24
CA GLN A 530 28.26 -18.18 -7.93
C GLN A 530 27.68 -17.77 -6.58
N ASN A 531 28.54 -17.60 -5.57
CA ASN A 531 28.14 -17.18 -4.24
C ASN A 531 28.19 -15.64 -4.09
N SER A 532 27.70 -15.14 -2.95
CA SER A 532 27.64 -13.73 -2.58
C SER A 532 28.45 -13.40 -1.32
N TRP A 533 29.56 -14.12 -1.09
CA TRP A 533 30.49 -13.89 0.03
C TRP A 533 31.82 -13.28 -0.43
N GLY A 534 31.77 -12.53 -1.52
CA GLY A 534 32.94 -11.90 -2.12
C GLY A 534 33.84 -12.87 -2.88
N LYS A 535 34.96 -12.33 -3.38
CA LYS A 535 35.95 -13.06 -4.19
C LYS A 535 36.85 -13.99 -3.37
N ASP A 536 36.80 -13.85 -2.05
CA ASP A 536 37.59 -14.64 -1.09
C ASP A 536 36.98 -16.01 -0.79
N TRP A 537 35.81 -16.32 -1.35
CA TRP A 537 35.16 -17.61 -1.16
C TRP A 537 35.37 -18.53 -2.37
N GLY A 538 35.84 -19.76 -2.12
CA GLY A 538 36.18 -20.71 -3.17
C GLY A 538 37.21 -20.14 -4.14
N GLN A 539 36.99 -20.36 -5.43
CA GLN A 539 37.81 -19.85 -6.52
C GLN A 539 37.18 -18.59 -7.13
N GLY A 540 37.57 -17.42 -6.63
CA GLY A 540 37.13 -16.12 -7.13
C GLY A 540 35.63 -15.84 -6.92
N GLY A 541 35.01 -16.50 -5.92
CA GLY A 541 33.57 -16.47 -5.65
C GLY A 541 32.80 -17.68 -6.17
N PHE A 542 33.49 -18.68 -6.76
CA PHE A 542 32.87 -19.86 -7.37
C PHE A 542 33.31 -21.19 -6.74
N ALA A 543 32.42 -22.16 -6.74
CA ALA A 543 32.69 -23.55 -6.31
C ALA A 543 31.74 -24.52 -7.01
N VAL A 544 31.99 -25.82 -6.89
CA VAL A 544 31.10 -26.88 -7.39
C VAL A 544 30.27 -27.44 -6.23
N LEU A 545 28.93 -27.38 -6.38
CA LEU A 545 27.98 -28.10 -5.54
C LEU A 545 27.70 -29.46 -6.17
N SER A 546 28.08 -30.55 -5.50
CA SER A 546 27.89 -31.89 -6.05
C SER A 546 26.41 -32.23 -6.29
N TYR A 547 26.12 -33.09 -7.26
CA TYR A 547 24.73 -33.52 -7.52
C TYR A 547 24.11 -34.22 -6.30
N ALA A 548 24.90 -35.00 -5.56
CA ALA A 548 24.44 -35.67 -4.34
C ALA A 548 24.07 -34.66 -3.25
N ASP A 549 24.87 -33.62 -3.08
CA ASP A 549 24.61 -32.53 -2.13
C ASP A 549 23.34 -31.75 -2.52
N TRP A 550 23.20 -31.37 -3.79
CA TRP A 550 22.00 -30.71 -4.30
C TRP A 550 20.73 -31.54 -4.05
N LEU A 551 20.75 -32.84 -4.36
CA LEU A 551 19.60 -33.72 -4.14
C LEU A 551 19.23 -33.87 -2.65
N ALA A 552 20.21 -33.76 -1.74
CA ALA A 552 19.97 -33.82 -0.30
C ALA A 552 19.46 -32.48 0.26
N ASN A 553 20.08 -31.37 -0.15
CA ASN A 553 20.00 -30.07 0.54
C ASN A 553 19.30 -28.97 -0.27
N GLY A 554 19.02 -29.17 -1.55
CA GLY A 554 18.31 -28.22 -2.41
C GLY A 554 16.92 -27.86 -1.86
N MET A 555 16.63 -26.57 -1.81
CA MET A 555 15.36 -26.03 -1.31
C MET A 555 14.45 -25.58 -2.45
N ASP A 556 14.95 -24.71 -3.34
CA ASP A 556 14.22 -24.12 -4.45
C ASP A 556 15.12 -23.82 -5.65
N ALA A 557 14.57 -23.88 -6.85
CA ALA A 557 15.25 -23.51 -8.09
C ALA A 557 14.28 -22.84 -9.07
N TRP A 558 14.71 -21.71 -9.60
CA TRP A 558 13.90 -20.84 -10.44
C TRP A 558 14.67 -20.35 -11.65
N VAL A 559 14.09 -20.56 -12.82
CA VAL A 559 14.55 -19.94 -14.07
C VAL A 559 13.86 -18.61 -14.22
N ALA A 560 14.61 -17.58 -14.59
CA ALA A 560 14.08 -16.24 -14.84
C ALA A 560 14.70 -15.63 -16.09
N ALA A 561 13.92 -14.88 -16.86
CA ALA A 561 14.38 -14.15 -18.04
C ALA A 561 14.03 -12.66 -17.96
N LEU A 562 14.92 -11.80 -18.47
CA LEU A 562 14.70 -10.35 -18.50
C LEU A 562 13.49 -10.00 -19.38
N GLY A 563 12.63 -9.11 -18.90
CA GLY A 563 11.52 -8.56 -19.67
C GLY A 563 11.95 -7.46 -20.64
N VAL A 564 10.99 -6.97 -21.42
CA VAL A 564 11.17 -5.81 -22.29
C VAL A 564 10.74 -4.54 -21.53
N PRO A 565 11.61 -3.54 -21.36
CA PRO A 565 11.23 -2.26 -20.74
C PRO A 565 10.02 -1.64 -21.44
N GLY A 566 9.10 -1.06 -20.67
CA GLY A 566 7.85 -0.48 -21.17
C GLY A 566 6.78 -1.49 -21.57
N VAL A 567 7.10 -2.79 -21.70
CA VAL A 567 6.11 -3.85 -21.86
C VAL A 567 5.74 -4.38 -20.48
N VAL A 568 4.51 -4.11 -20.06
CA VAL A 568 3.96 -4.71 -18.83
C VAL A 568 3.74 -6.20 -19.10
N VAL A 569 4.74 -7.02 -18.78
CA VAL A 569 4.63 -8.48 -18.91
C VAL A 569 3.66 -9.00 -17.84
N GLY A 570 2.54 -9.56 -18.30
CA GLY A 570 1.74 -10.47 -17.47
C GLY A 570 0.74 -9.80 -16.51
N ARG A 571 -0.24 -9.08 -17.06
CA ARG A 571 -1.60 -9.02 -16.47
C ARG A 571 -2.66 -9.45 -17.46
N LEU A 572 -2.43 -10.61 -18.08
CA LEU A 572 -3.47 -11.30 -18.83
C LEU A 572 -4.48 -11.89 -17.83
N LEU A 573 -5.51 -11.09 -17.56
CA LEU A 573 -6.91 -11.49 -17.46
C LEU A 573 -7.27 -12.56 -16.42
N GLY A 574 -7.92 -12.12 -15.35
CA GLY A 574 -9.03 -12.90 -14.79
C GLY A 574 -10.06 -13.15 -15.89
N GLY A 575 -10.21 -14.41 -16.28
CA GLY A 575 -10.82 -14.87 -17.53
C GLY A 575 -12.33 -14.67 -17.72
N GLY A 576 -12.98 -13.71 -17.04
CA GLY A 576 -14.39 -13.37 -17.25
C GLY A 576 -14.58 -12.09 -18.07
N ALA A 577 -14.03 -10.98 -17.57
CA ALA A 577 -14.30 -9.65 -18.11
C ALA A 577 -13.75 -9.44 -19.53
N ALA A 578 -12.57 -9.97 -19.87
CA ALA A 578 -12.06 -9.84 -21.24
C ALA A 578 -12.73 -10.78 -22.24
N ALA A 579 -13.29 -11.90 -21.78
CA ALA A 579 -14.16 -12.73 -22.62
C ALA A 579 -15.47 -11.99 -22.92
N GLN A 580 -16.08 -11.36 -21.92
CA GLN A 580 -17.26 -10.50 -22.09
C GLN A 580 -16.98 -9.26 -22.95
N ALA A 581 -15.84 -8.59 -22.77
CA ALA A 581 -15.43 -7.45 -23.59
C ALA A 581 -15.25 -7.81 -25.06
N ARG A 582 -14.58 -8.95 -25.34
CA ARG A 582 -14.43 -9.48 -26.70
C ARG A 582 -15.76 -9.91 -27.29
N ALA A 583 -16.62 -10.58 -26.52
CA ALA A 583 -17.96 -10.95 -26.95
C ALA A 583 -18.85 -9.73 -27.24
N ALA A 584 -18.64 -8.63 -26.52
CA ALA A 584 -19.35 -7.36 -26.71
C ALA A 584 -18.71 -6.45 -27.78
N GLY A 585 -17.59 -6.84 -28.39
CA GLY A 585 -16.92 -6.07 -29.44
C GLY A 585 -16.23 -4.78 -28.96
N ALA A 586 -15.86 -4.68 -27.68
CA ALA A 586 -15.19 -3.52 -27.12
C ALA A 586 -13.73 -3.41 -27.61
N ASP A 587 -13.30 -2.20 -28.01
CA ASP A 587 -11.89 -1.96 -28.37
C ASP A 587 -11.05 -1.72 -27.11
N MET A 588 -10.58 -2.83 -26.52
CA MET A 588 -9.74 -2.81 -25.32
C MET A 588 -8.40 -2.08 -25.49
N ARG A 589 -7.96 -1.75 -26.72
CA ARG A 589 -6.75 -0.96 -26.96
C ARG A 589 -6.90 0.48 -26.49
N LEU A 590 -8.14 0.97 -26.40
CA LEU A 590 -8.46 2.32 -25.92
C LEU A 590 -8.59 2.38 -24.39
N TRP A 591 -8.69 1.24 -23.71
CA TRP A 591 -8.80 1.18 -22.25
C TRP A 591 -7.46 1.46 -21.60
N TRP A 592 -7.48 1.98 -20.38
CA TRP A 592 -6.27 2.03 -19.59
C TRP A 592 -5.70 0.64 -19.36
N ASP A 593 -4.37 0.57 -19.24
CA ASP A 593 -3.75 -0.62 -18.69
C ASP A 593 -4.14 -0.79 -17.22
N GLU A 594 -3.92 -2.01 -16.71
CA GLU A 594 -4.32 -2.33 -15.35
C GLU A 594 -3.49 -1.56 -14.31
N ALA A 595 -2.21 -1.28 -14.57
CA ALA A 595 -1.36 -0.55 -13.64
C ALA A 595 -1.87 0.87 -13.42
N GLN A 596 -2.28 1.54 -14.49
CA GLN A 596 -2.93 2.84 -14.44
C GLN A 596 -4.27 2.77 -13.70
N ALA A 597 -5.12 1.76 -13.96
CA ALA A 597 -6.37 1.62 -13.22
C ALA A 597 -6.15 1.45 -11.70
N TYR A 598 -5.15 0.67 -11.27
CA TYR A 598 -4.80 0.56 -9.85
C TYR A 598 -4.24 1.86 -9.28
N ARG A 599 -3.47 2.64 -10.06
CA ARG A 599 -3.03 3.98 -9.61
C ARG A 599 -4.19 4.88 -9.24
N HIS A 600 -5.29 4.73 -9.96
CA HIS A 600 -6.54 5.46 -9.74
C HIS A 600 -7.53 4.74 -8.82
N SER A 601 -7.15 3.67 -8.10
CA SER A 601 -8.10 2.86 -7.30
C SER A 601 -7.66 2.64 -5.85
N VAL A 602 -8.51 2.97 -4.88
CA VAL A 602 -8.32 2.65 -3.45
C VAL A 602 -9.01 1.32 -3.15
N VAL A 603 -8.24 0.28 -2.81
CA VAL A 603 -8.79 -1.06 -2.54
C VAL A 603 -8.97 -1.30 -1.04
N LEU A 604 -10.22 -1.43 -0.63
CA LEU A 604 -10.69 -1.68 0.72
C LEU A 604 -11.04 -3.16 0.90
N GLY A 605 -10.54 -3.75 1.99
CA GLY A 605 -10.94 -5.07 2.45
C GLY A 605 -12.23 -5.03 3.27
N ASN A 606 -12.73 -6.22 3.60
CA ASN A 606 -13.99 -6.34 4.34
C ASN A 606 -13.94 -5.70 5.72
N ASP A 607 -12.79 -5.67 6.38
CA ASP A 607 -12.62 -4.98 7.66
C ASP A 607 -12.44 -3.45 7.52
N GLY A 608 -12.58 -2.91 6.31
CA GLY A 608 -12.39 -1.50 6.02
C GLY A 608 -10.92 -1.05 6.03
N ARG A 609 -9.94 -1.95 6.13
CA ARG A 609 -8.53 -1.60 5.92
C ARG A 609 -8.22 -1.51 4.44
N ILE A 610 -7.16 -0.77 4.15
CA ILE A 610 -6.53 -0.79 2.83
C ILE A 610 -5.85 -2.15 2.66
N GLU A 611 -6.32 -2.89 1.67
CA GLU A 611 -5.69 -4.15 1.27
C GLU A 611 -4.46 -3.90 0.40
N ARG A 612 -4.52 -2.86 -0.44
CA ARG A 612 -3.48 -2.57 -1.42
C ARG A 612 -3.14 -1.08 -1.43
N TYR A 613 -1.86 -0.80 -1.22
CA TYR A 613 -1.26 0.52 -1.42
C TYR A 613 -0.60 0.57 -2.80
N LEU A 614 -0.40 1.77 -3.34
CA LEU A 614 0.47 1.95 -4.51
C LEU A 614 1.92 1.63 -4.15
N THR A 615 2.72 1.17 -5.10
CA THR A 615 4.17 0.91 -4.95
C THR A 615 4.96 2.00 -4.23
N GLU A 616 4.77 3.27 -4.57
CA GLU A 616 5.50 4.38 -3.93
C GLU A 616 4.99 4.63 -2.49
N ASP A 617 3.71 4.39 -2.23
CA ASP A 617 3.09 4.43 -0.89
C ASP A 617 3.36 3.17 -0.07
N GLU A 618 3.76 2.08 -0.72
CA GLU A 618 3.76 0.76 -0.15
C GLU A 618 4.85 0.66 0.94
N VAL A 619 6.02 1.27 0.72
CA VAL A 619 7.10 1.35 1.72
C VAL A 619 6.65 2.19 2.92
N SER A 620 5.88 3.24 2.65
CA SER A 620 5.43 4.22 3.62
C SER A 620 3.99 3.99 4.08
N ARG A 621 3.38 2.81 3.86
CA ARG A 621 1.94 2.47 3.98
C ARG A 621 1.06 3.64 4.45
N THR A 622 0.71 4.54 3.53
CA THR A 622 -0.32 5.58 3.68
C THR A 622 -1.07 5.71 2.36
N LEU A 623 -2.30 6.24 2.36
CA LEU A 623 -3.03 6.56 1.12
C LEU A 623 -2.66 7.92 0.54
N LEU A 624 -1.75 8.65 1.20
CA LEU A 624 -1.49 10.05 0.92
C LEU A 624 -0.93 10.27 -0.48
N HIS A 625 0.02 9.47 -0.95
CA HIS A 625 0.51 9.66 -2.31
C HIS A 625 -0.57 9.28 -3.33
N GLN A 626 -1.34 8.22 -3.12
CA GLN A 626 -2.35 7.80 -4.09
C GLN A 626 -3.54 8.80 -4.21
N VAL A 627 -3.98 9.37 -3.09
CA VAL A 627 -5.17 10.24 -3.03
C VAL A 627 -4.81 11.74 -3.12
N ALA A 628 -3.61 12.15 -2.72
CA ALA A 628 -3.16 13.54 -2.81
C ALA A 628 -2.00 13.72 -3.79
N GLY A 629 -0.96 12.88 -3.71
CA GLY A 629 0.24 13.00 -4.53
C GLY A 629 0.01 12.78 -6.04
N LEU A 630 -0.72 11.74 -6.43
CA LEU A 630 -0.99 11.43 -7.83
C LEU A 630 -1.94 12.43 -8.50
N PRO A 631 -3.07 12.84 -7.87
CA PRO A 631 -3.89 13.91 -8.41
C PRO A 631 -3.12 15.23 -8.53
N ASP A 632 -2.32 15.61 -7.52
CA ASP A 632 -1.48 16.81 -7.58
C ASP A 632 -0.52 16.80 -8.78
N GLN A 633 0.21 15.69 -8.98
CA GLN A 633 1.08 15.51 -10.15
C GLN A 633 0.31 15.64 -11.47
N TRP A 634 -0.86 15.02 -11.55
CA TRP A 634 -1.68 15.07 -12.76
C TRP A 634 -2.22 16.47 -13.04
N PHE A 635 -2.67 17.20 -12.00
CA PHE A 635 -3.13 18.57 -12.12
C PHE A 635 -2.01 19.52 -12.57
N ARG A 636 -0.79 19.34 -12.05
CA ARG A 636 0.39 20.12 -12.46
C ARG A 636 0.81 19.82 -13.89
N GLY A 637 0.78 18.55 -14.29
CA GLY A 637 1.21 18.11 -15.63
C GLY A 637 0.33 18.62 -16.78
N ARG A 638 -0.92 19.02 -16.52
CA ARG A 638 -1.84 19.55 -17.55
C ARG A 638 -1.69 21.06 -17.81
N GLY A 639 -1.08 21.81 -16.89
CA GLY A 639 -1.02 23.28 -16.96
C GLY A 639 -2.39 23.98 -16.85
N GLY A 640 -2.37 25.30 -16.66
CA GLY A 640 -3.54 26.18 -16.68
C GLY A 640 -4.25 26.40 -15.33
N ASP A 641 -4.94 27.53 -15.21
CA ASP A 641 -5.60 28.01 -13.98
C ASP A 641 -7.03 27.47 -13.77
N GLY A 642 -7.46 26.52 -14.60
CA GLY A 642 -8.78 25.91 -14.51
C GLY A 642 -8.97 25.04 -13.24
N ALA A 643 -10.23 24.76 -12.91
CA ALA A 643 -10.63 23.94 -11.77
C ALA A 643 -9.95 22.56 -11.77
N LYS A 644 -9.46 22.14 -10.60
CA LYS A 644 -8.84 20.84 -10.35
C LYS A 644 -9.91 19.85 -9.91
N ARG A 645 -10.49 19.14 -10.88
CA ARG A 645 -11.63 18.25 -10.65
C ARG A 645 -11.16 16.84 -10.25
N LEU A 646 -11.45 16.45 -9.01
CA LEU A 646 -11.28 15.08 -8.52
C LEU A 646 -12.66 14.41 -8.47
N VAL A 647 -12.80 13.26 -9.13
CA VAL A 647 -14.05 12.49 -9.14
C VAL A 647 -13.84 11.19 -8.36
N ILE A 648 -14.52 11.06 -7.22
CA ILE A 648 -14.51 9.83 -6.43
C ILE A 648 -15.65 8.95 -6.92
N TYR A 649 -15.31 7.79 -7.49
CA TYR A 649 -16.27 6.84 -8.04
C TYR A 649 -16.40 5.63 -7.10
N ALA A 650 -17.51 5.53 -6.38
CA ALA A 650 -17.86 4.35 -5.61
C ALA A 650 -18.78 3.47 -6.47
N HIS A 651 -18.26 2.34 -6.95
CA HIS A 651 -19.09 1.37 -7.64
C HIS A 651 -20.06 0.67 -6.67
N GLY A 652 -21.06 -0.02 -7.21
CA GLY A 652 -21.92 -0.89 -6.42
C GLY A 652 -21.08 -2.02 -5.82
N GLY A 653 -21.13 -2.19 -4.49
CA GLY A 653 -20.37 -3.17 -3.69
C GLY A 653 -20.71 -4.65 -3.96
N LEU A 654 -20.85 -5.00 -5.23
CA LEU A 654 -21.38 -6.25 -5.76
C LEU A 654 -20.40 -6.93 -6.72
N ASN A 655 -19.30 -6.25 -7.06
CA ASN A 655 -18.32 -6.67 -8.06
C ASN A 655 -17.03 -7.19 -7.42
N SER A 656 -16.43 -8.22 -8.01
CA SER A 656 -15.07 -8.63 -7.65
C SER A 656 -14.05 -7.50 -7.91
N GLU A 657 -12.90 -7.54 -7.23
CA GLU A 657 -11.81 -6.56 -7.46
C GLU A 657 -11.44 -6.50 -8.96
N ALA A 658 -11.37 -7.66 -9.63
CA ALA A 658 -11.05 -7.73 -11.05
C ALA A 658 -12.10 -7.03 -11.94
N ALA A 659 -13.39 -7.20 -11.65
CA ALA A 659 -14.47 -6.52 -12.37
C ALA A 659 -14.47 -5.01 -12.12
N ALA A 660 -14.23 -4.59 -10.87
CA ALA A 660 -14.10 -3.17 -10.53
C ALA A 660 -12.91 -2.50 -11.25
N ILE A 661 -11.78 -3.20 -11.35
CA ILE A 661 -10.61 -2.70 -12.08
C ILE A 661 -10.85 -2.68 -13.59
N ALA A 662 -11.51 -3.70 -14.16
CA ALA A 662 -11.91 -3.68 -15.58
C ALA A 662 -12.78 -2.46 -15.92
N ARG A 663 -13.74 -2.15 -15.04
CA ARG A 663 -14.58 -0.95 -15.12
C ARG A 663 -13.77 0.34 -15.04
N ALA A 664 -12.84 0.43 -14.09
CA ALA A 664 -11.93 1.58 -13.99
C ALA A 664 -11.09 1.78 -15.26
N ARG A 665 -10.66 0.68 -15.91
CA ARG A 665 -9.89 0.73 -17.16
C ARG A 665 -10.69 1.32 -18.32
N ALA A 666 -11.97 0.96 -18.41
CA ALA A 666 -12.84 1.45 -19.48
C ALA A 666 -13.31 2.89 -19.25
N LEU A 667 -13.69 3.24 -18.01
CA LEU A 667 -14.18 4.57 -17.64
C LEU A 667 -13.07 5.63 -17.57
N GLY A 668 -11.86 5.22 -17.17
CA GLY A 668 -10.78 6.15 -16.84
C GLY A 668 -10.42 7.13 -17.96
N ARG A 669 -10.39 6.65 -19.21
CA ARG A 669 -10.08 7.47 -20.39
C ARG A 669 -11.07 8.63 -20.57
N HIS A 670 -12.34 8.40 -20.29
CA HIS A 670 -13.42 9.38 -20.45
C HIS A 670 -13.33 10.51 -19.42
N PHE A 671 -13.02 10.17 -18.16
CA PHE A 671 -12.74 11.16 -17.13
C PHE A 671 -11.51 12.00 -17.49
N ALA A 672 -10.39 11.34 -17.79
CA ALA A 672 -9.12 12.03 -18.03
C ALA A 672 -9.15 12.91 -19.29
N ALA A 673 -9.84 12.48 -20.35
CA ALA A 673 -10.01 13.28 -21.56
C ALA A 673 -10.80 14.57 -21.29
N ASN A 674 -11.73 14.54 -20.34
CA ASN A 674 -12.58 15.68 -19.95
C ASN A 674 -12.05 16.50 -18.76
N GLY A 675 -10.77 16.34 -18.40
CA GLY A 675 -10.15 17.16 -17.35
C GLY A 675 -10.59 16.79 -15.93
N CYS A 676 -11.07 15.56 -15.74
CA CYS A 676 -11.42 14.99 -14.44
C CYS A 676 -10.41 13.91 -14.05
N TYR A 677 -9.83 14.00 -12.85
CA TYR A 677 -9.03 12.90 -12.29
C TYR A 677 -9.96 11.90 -11.59
N PRO A 678 -10.08 10.65 -12.06
CA PRO A 678 -10.93 9.66 -11.38
C PRO A 678 -10.17 8.98 -10.23
N LEU A 679 -10.86 8.76 -9.11
CA LEU A 679 -10.41 7.94 -7.99
C LEU A 679 -11.50 6.90 -7.68
N PHE A 680 -11.29 5.66 -8.10
CA PHE A 680 -12.22 4.56 -7.91
C PHE A 680 -12.08 3.97 -6.51
N LEU A 681 -13.17 3.88 -5.76
CA LEU A 681 -13.21 3.16 -4.48
C LEU A 681 -13.58 1.71 -4.77
N VAL A 682 -12.65 0.80 -4.54
CA VAL A 682 -12.81 -0.63 -4.78
C VAL A 682 -13.00 -1.38 -3.48
N TRP A 683 -14.10 -2.12 -3.38
CA TRP A 683 -14.40 -2.97 -2.24
C TRP A 683 -14.42 -4.44 -2.66
N LYS A 684 -13.76 -5.33 -1.92
CA LYS A 684 -13.81 -6.79 -2.17
C LYS A 684 -15.11 -7.43 -1.67
N THR A 685 -16.23 -7.09 -2.29
CA THR A 685 -17.49 -7.81 -2.06
C THR A 685 -18.08 -8.20 -3.41
N GLY A 686 -17.84 -9.44 -3.85
CA GLY A 686 -18.55 -10.05 -4.98
C GLY A 686 -19.98 -10.40 -4.60
N LEU A 687 -20.71 -9.47 -3.97
CA LEU A 687 -21.95 -9.74 -3.26
C LEU A 687 -23.11 -10.06 -4.23
N GLN A 688 -23.11 -9.55 -5.46
CA GLN A 688 -24.09 -9.97 -6.48
C GLN A 688 -23.81 -11.38 -6.97
N GLU A 689 -22.54 -11.74 -7.20
CA GLU A 689 -22.15 -13.11 -7.56
C GLU A 689 -22.45 -14.05 -6.39
N THR A 690 -22.16 -13.65 -5.16
CA THR A 690 -22.41 -14.47 -3.95
C THR A 690 -23.89 -14.65 -3.69
N ILE A 691 -24.69 -13.57 -3.72
CA ILE A 691 -26.15 -13.67 -3.56
C ILE A 691 -26.77 -14.45 -4.72
N GLY A 692 -26.35 -14.17 -5.96
CA GLY A 692 -26.80 -14.91 -7.14
C GLY A 692 -26.51 -16.40 -7.04
N ASN A 693 -25.26 -16.77 -6.73
CA ASN A 693 -24.83 -18.16 -6.55
C ASN A 693 -25.56 -18.83 -5.38
N LEU A 694 -25.75 -18.16 -4.24
CA LEU A 694 -26.49 -18.70 -3.10
C LEU A 694 -27.94 -19.00 -3.47
N LEU A 695 -28.59 -18.11 -4.22
CA LEU A 695 -29.97 -18.28 -4.69
C LEU A 695 -30.06 -19.40 -5.75
N GLU A 696 -29.14 -19.44 -6.72
CA GLU A 696 -29.05 -20.49 -7.74
C GLU A 696 -28.80 -21.88 -7.12
N ASP A 697 -27.83 -22.00 -6.20
CA ASP A 697 -27.50 -23.26 -5.53
C ASP A 697 -28.66 -23.76 -4.67
N ALA A 698 -29.31 -22.87 -3.92
CA ALA A 698 -30.47 -23.24 -3.11
C ALA A 698 -31.68 -23.61 -3.98
N TRP A 699 -31.83 -22.98 -5.15
CA TRP A 699 -32.85 -23.35 -6.13
C TRP A 699 -32.59 -24.73 -6.75
N ARG A 700 -31.33 -25.01 -7.15
CA ARG A 700 -30.92 -26.34 -7.68
C ARG A 700 -31.10 -27.47 -6.67
N LYS A 701 -31.00 -27.19 -5.37
CA LYS A 701 -31.17 -28.17 -4.28
C LYS A 701 -32.62 -28.41 -3.87
N LYS A 702 -33.61 -27.68 -4.40
CA LYS A 702 -35.01 -27.98 -4.14
C LYS A 702 -35.41 -29.29 -4.85
N PRO A 703 -36.14 -30.22 -4.18
CA PRO A 703 -36.69 -31.39 -4.85
C PRO A 703 -37.62 -30.94 -5.98
N ALA A 704 -37.63 -31.65 -7.11
CA ALA A 704 -38.60 -31.44 -8.17
C ALA A 704 -40.00 -31.54 -7.57
N ALA A 705 -40.72 -30.41 -7.50
CA ALA A 705 -42.10 -30.38 -7.03
C ALA A 705 -43.01 -31.09 -8.05
N PRO A 706 -44.11 -31.73 -7.61
CA PRO A 706 -44.97 -32.50 -8.49
C PRO A 706 -45.62 -31.60 -9.55
N ALA A 707 -45.78 -32.14 -10.75
CA ALA A 707 -46.40 -31.50 -11.90
C ALA A 707 -47.72 -30.77 -11.55
N ALA A 708 -47.77 -29.46 -11.80
CA ALA A 708 -48.99 -28.67 -11.84
C ALA A 708 -48.94 -27.73 -13.06
N GLY A 709 -50.09 -27.57 -13.73
CA GLY A 709 -50.23 -27.17 -15.14
C GLY A 709 -49.80 -25.75 -15.57
N PRO A 710 -49.78 -25.48 -16.89
CA PRO A 710 -48.86 -24.49 -17.50
C PRO A 710 -49.24 -23.00 -17.40
N GLY A 711 -50.37 -22.63 -16.78
CA GLY A 711 -50.96 -21.29 -16.97
C GLY A 711 -51.12 -20.38 -15.74
N GLU A 712 -51.23 -20.92 -14.52
CA GLU A 712 -51.71 -20.14 -13.35
C GLU A 712 -50.68 -19.95 -12.22
N TRP A 713 -49.45 -20.46 -12.38
CA TRP A 713 -48.35 -20.32 -11.41
C TRP A 713 -47.41 -19.13 -11.70
N LEU A 714 -47.90 -18.12 -12.40
CA LEU A 714 -47.07 -17.08 -13.03
C LEU A 714 -46.89 -15.82 -12.17
N SER A 715 -45.63 -15.64 -11.77
CA SER A 715 -44.90 -14.40 -11.43
C SER A 715 -44.81 -13.95 -9.96
N GLU A 716 -45.89 -13.61 -9.25
CA GLU A 716 -45.72 -12.96 -7.93
C GLU A 716 -45.55 -13.90 -6.73
N ARG A 717 -46.22 -15.06 -6.71
CA ARG A 717 -46.12 -16.02 -5.59
C ARG A 717 -44.76 -16.71 -5.52
N THR A 718 -44.10 -16.89 -6.66
CA THR A 718 -42.77 -17.49 -6.76
C THR A 718 -41.70 -16.53 -6.22
N ASP A 719 -41.78 -15.25 -6.57
CA ASP A 719 -40.91 -14.20 -6.03
C ASP A 719 -41.07 -14.10 -4.50
N LEU A 720 -42.31 -14.10 -4.00
CA LEU A 720 -42.58 -14.03 -2.56
C LEU A 720 -42.01 -15.25 -1.80
N LEU A 721 -42.09 -16.43 -2.42
CA LEU A 721 -41.45 -17.64 -1.90
C LEU A 721 -39.93 -17.51 -1.90
N ILE A 722 -39.31 -16.98 -2.96
CA ILE A 722 -37.85 -16.75 -3.04
C ILE A 722 -37.43 -15.73 -1.97
N GLU A 723 -38.15 -14.63 -1.84
CA GLU A 723 -37.91 -13.57 -0.86
C GLU A 723 -37.91 -14.13 0.57
N GLN A 724 -38.93 -14.91 0.95
CA GLN A 724 -39.08 -15.45 2.30
C GLN A 724 -38.23 -16.69 2.59
N THR A 725 -38.09 -17.61 1.64
CA THR A 725 -37.47 -18.94 1.89
C THR A 725 -36.00 -19.02 1.51
N LEU A 726 -35.51 -18.15 0.62
CA LEU A 726 -34.13 -18.20 0.11
C LEU A 726 -33.37 -16.91 0.41
N ALA A 727 -33.88 -15.75 -0.03
CA ALA A 727 -33.16 -14.48 0.07
C ALA A 727 -33.01 -13.99 1.51
N ARG A 728 -34.08 -14.02 2.31
CA ARG A 728 -34.02 -13.53 3.70
C ARG A 728 -33.13 -14.37 4.64
N PRO A 729 -33.09 -15.71 4.59
CA PRO A 729 -32.16 -16.48 5.43
C PRO A 729 -30.71 -16.47 4.91
N LEU A 730 -30.49 -16.45 3.58
CA LEU A 730 -29.16 -16.65 3.01
C LEU A 730 -28.47 -15.35 2.58
N ALA A 731 -29.21 -14.38 2.01
CA ALA A 731 -28.64 -13.17 1.42
C ALA A 731 -28.70 -11.94 2.35
N ARG A 732 -29.68 -11.84 3.26
CA ARG A 732 -29.77 -10.72 4.23
C ARG A 732 -28.56 -10.62 5.17
N PRO A 733 -27.99 -11.71 5.72
CA PRO A 733 -26.78 -11.63 6.53
C PRO A 733 -25.61 -11.01 5.76
N VAL A 734 -25.40 -11.45 4.51
CA VAL A 734 -24.35 -10.94 3.62
C VAL A 734 -24.55 -9.44 3.32
N TRP A 735 -25.79 -9.02 3.07
CA TRP A 735 -26.15 -7.60 2.89
C TRP A 735 -25.92 -6.75 4.14
N SER A 736 -26.25 -7.29 5.32
CA SER A 736 -26.08 -6.61 6.60
C SER A 736 -24.60 -6.45 6.95
N GLU A 737 -23.81 -7.50 6.75
CA GLU A 737 -22.36 -7.49 6.91
C GLU A 737 -21.70 -6.43 6.01
N MET A 738 -22.12 -6.31 4.74
CA MET A 738 -21.63 -5.26 3.85
C MET A 738 -21.87 -3.85 4.42
N LYS A 739 -23.06 -3.58 4.97
CA LYS A 739 -23.40 -2.27 5.56
C LYS A 739 -22.56 -1.96 6.80
N GLU A 740 -22.28 -2.99 7.60
CA GLU A 740 -21.40 -2.89 8.76
C GLU A 740 -19.95 -2.65 8.34
N ASN A 741 -19.45 -3.41 7.36
CA ASN A 741 -18.13 -3.26 6.76
C ASN A 741 -17.91 -1.85 6.20
N ALA A 742 -18.89 -1.31 5.46
CA ALA A 742 -18.88 0.07 4.99
C ALA A 742 -18.80 1.10 6.13
N ALA A 743 -19.43 0.83 7.28
CA ALA A 743 -19.31 1.68 8.46
C ALA A 743 -17.94 1.50 9.16
N PHE A 744 -17.43 0.27 9.23
CA PHE A 744 -16.10 -0.04 9.77
C PHE A 744 -14.99 0.70 9.02
N GLY A 745 -15.13 0.86 7.70
CA GLY A 745 -14.21 1.62 6.86
C GLY A 745 -13.93 3.06 7.30
N PHE A 746 -14.81 3.70 8.06
CA PHE A 746 -14.65 5.08 8.53
C PHE A 746 -14.31 5.20 10.02
N HIS A 747 -13.97 4.10 10.69
CA HIS A 747 -13.38 4.18 12.02
C HIS A 747 -11.96 4.75 11.93
N SER A 748 -11.47 5.29 13.05
CA SER A 748 -10.13 5.90 13.13
C SER A 748 -9.06 4.94 12.59
N GLY A 749 -8.24 5.41 11.65
CA GLY A 749 -7.16 4.62 11.04
C GLY A 749 -7.59 3.57 10.00
N ARG A 750 -8.87 3.51 9.62
CA ARG A 750 -9.38 2.67 8.52
C ARG A 750 -9.39 3.45 7.21
N GLY A 751 -9.61 2.77 6.09
CA GLY A 751 -9.36 3.31 4.75
C GLY A 751 -10.18 4.57 4.41
N GLY A 752 -11.42 4.68 4.89
CA GLY A 752 -12.26 5.87 4.73
C GLY A 752 -11.77 7.07 5.54
N ASP A 753 -11.25 6.86 6.75
CA ASP A 753 -10.64 7.92 7.56
C ASP A 753 -9.31 8.41 6.93
N LEU A 754 -8.50 7.47 6.44
CA LEU A 754 -7.26 7.76 5.70
C LEU A 754 -7.52 8.52 4.39
N LEU A 755 -8.59 8.15 3.67
CA LEU A 755 -9.04 8.83 2.45
C LEU A 755 -9.35 10.31 2.75
N ILE A 756 -10.12 10.60 3.80
CA ILE A 756 -10.48 11.98 4.16
C ILE A 756 -9.25 12.80 4.53
N THR A 757 -8.33 12.24 5.32
CA THR A 757 -7.06 12.90 5.65
C THR A 757 -6.27 13.25 4.40
N ALA A 758 -6.22 12.36 3.41
CA ALA A 758 -5.53 12.64 2.16
C ALA A 758 -6.25 13.66 1.28
N LEU A 759 -7.58 13.67 1.27
CA LEU A 759 -8.37 14.71 0.59
C LEU A 759 -8.10 16.10 1.20
N HIS A 760 -7.91 16.21 2.52
CA HIS A 760 -7.50 17.46 3.15
C HIS A 760 -6.15 17.93 2.66
N LYS A 761 -5.16 17.05 2.59
CA LYS A 761 -3.83 17.44 2.09
C LYS A 761 -3.86 17.87 0.61
N LEU A 762 -4.75 17.29 -0.19
CA LEU A 762 -4.98 17.78 -1.55
C LEU A 762 -5.68 19.14 -1.56
N ALA A 763 -6.68 19.35 -0.70
CA ALA A 763 -7.38 20.63 -0.57
C ALA A 763 -6.47 21.74 -0.05
N ASP A 764 -5.58 21.42 0.89
CA ASP A 764 -4.53 22.30 1.38
C ASP A 764 -3.64 22.80 0.22
N THR A 765 -3.37 21.92 -0.76
CA THR A 765 -2.51 22.24 -1.91
C THR A 765 -3.18 23.20 -2.89
N TRP A 766 -4.46 22.95 -3.20
CA TRP A 766 -5.16 23.61 -4.31
C TRP A 766 -6.23 24.62 -3.88
N GLY A 767 -6.55 24.69 -2.59
CA GLY A 767 -7.56 25.57 -2.02
C GLY A 767 -8.91 25.49 -2.75
N GLN A 768 -9.48 26.65 -3.08
CA GLN A 768 -10.75 26.77 -3.78
C GLN A 768 -10.71 26.26 -5.24
N ALA A 769 -9.53 26.04 -5.81
CA ALA A 769 -9.42 25.46 -7.14
C ALA A 769 -9.76 23.96 -7.15
N LEU A 770 -9.67 23.28 -6.00
CA LEU A 770 -10.04 21.87 -5.89
C LEU A 770 -11.56 21.70 -5.85
N GLN A 771 -12.07 20.86 -6.75
CA GLN A 771 -13.48 20.48 -6.81
C GLN A 771 -13.59 18.97 -6.66
N VAL A 772 -14.25 18.51 -5.59
CA VAL A 772 -14.48 17.08 -5.36
C VAL A 772 -15.90 16.72 -5.77
N HIS A 773 -16.05 15.74 -6.66
CA HIS A 773 -17.33 15.24 -7.14
C HIS A 773 -17.46 13.77 -6.76
N LEU A 774 -18.65 13.37 -6.31
CA LEU A 774 -18.92 11.98 -5.93
C LEU A 774 -19.84 11.33 -6.96
N ILE A 775 -19.51 10.12 -7.39
CA ILE A 775 -20.38 9.27 -8.22
C ILE A 775 -20.56 7.94 -7.50
N GLY A 776 -21.81 7.57 -7.21
CA GLY A 776 -22.16 6.35 -6.50
C GLY A 776 -23.16 5.52 -7.27
N HIS A 777 -22.81 4.28 -7.61
CA HIS A 777 -23.76 3.33 -8.19
C HIS A 777 -24.25 2.34 -7.13
N SER A 778 -25.56 2.12 -7.04
CA SER A 778 -26.16 1.08 -6.18
C SER A 778 -25.70 1.18 -4.72
N ALA A 779 -25.07 0.13 -4.16
CA ALA A 779 -24.53 0.12 -2.80
C ALA A 779 -23.37 1.13 -2.59
N GLY A 780 -22.76 1.65 -3.65
CA GLY A 780 -21.80 2.76 -3.57
C GLY A 780 -22.38 3.99 -2.87
N ALA A 781 -23.70 4.20 -2.95
CA ALA A 781 -24.40 5.25 -2.21
C ALA A 781 -24.30 5.09 -0.68
N ILE A 782 -24.15 3.87 -0.16
CA ILE A 782 -23.97 3.61 1.27
C ILE A 782 -22.56 4.05 1.69
N LEU A 783 -21.54 3.69 0.91
CA LEU A 783 -20.16 4.11 1.16
C LEU A 783 -20.02 5.64 1.13
N LEU A 784 -20.57 6.28 0.09
CA LEU A 784 -20.50 7.73 -0.06
C LEU A 784 -21.29 8.48 1.01
N GLY A 785 -22.42 7.95 1.48
CA GLY A 785 -23.15 8.56 2.59
C GLY A 785 -22.36 8.55 3.89
N ARG A 786 -21.61 7.47 4.16
CA ARG A 786 -20.69 7.41 5.31
C ARG A 786 -19.51 8.37 5.14
N LEU A 787 -18.90 8.41 3.94
CA LEU A 787 -17.86 9.39 3.60
C LEU A 787 -18.34 10.81 3.84
N LEU A 788 -19.55 11.14 3.38
CA LEU A 788 -20.14 12.46 3.53
C LEU A 788 -20.28 12.87 5.01
N SER A 789 -20.84 12.02 5.86
CA SER A 789 -20.95 12.32 7.29
C SER A 789 -19.59 12.42 7.97
N ALA A 790 -18.62 11.58 7.60
CA ALA A 790 -17.27 11.64 8.15
C ALA A 790 -16.53 12.93 7.71
N MET A 791 -16.69 13.35 6.45
CA MET A 791 -16.17 14.63 5.95
C MET A 791 -16.83 15.81 6.66
N ALA A 792 -18.15 15.78 6.87
CA ALA A 792 -18.87 16.82 7.59
C ALA A 792 -18.41 16.93 9.05
N ALA A 793 -18.23 15.80 9.73
CA ALA A 793 -17.71 15.76 11.10
C ALA A 793 -16.28 16.33 11.23
N ARG A 794 -15.50 16.30 10.14
CA ARG A 794 -14.16 16.91 10.04
C ARG A 794 -14.15 18.30 9.40
N GLY A 795 -15.32 18.91 9.18
CA GLY A 795 -15.46 20.29 8.68
C GLY A 795 -15.20 20.46 7.18
N SER A 796 -15.36 19.41 6.38
CA SER A 796 -14.82 19.34 5.01
C SER A 796 -15.88 19.07 3.94
N ALA A 797 -17.15 19.08 4.33
CA ALA A 797 -18.27 18.93 3.40
C ALA A 797 -18.27 20.02 2.31
N ALA A 798 -17.69 21.20 2.59
CA ALA A 798 -17.56 22.30 1.63
C ALA A 798 -16.67 21.98 0.40
N LEU A 799 -15.81 20.96 0.47
CA LEU A 799 -15.00 20.50 -0.67
C LEU A 799 -15.85 19.84 -1.76
N LEU A 800 -17.03 19.35 -1.40
CA LEU A 800 -17.90 18.60 -2.31
C LEU A 800 -18.71 19.56 -3.19
N GLN A 801 -18.56 19.43 -4.51
CA GLN A 801 -19.25 20.26 -5.49
C GLN A 801 -20.51 19.61 -6.05
N SER A 802 -20.54 18.29 -6.21
CA SER A 802 -21.74 17.57 -6.67
C SER A 802 -21.74 16.11 -6.23
N ILE A 803 -22.92 15.54 -6.09
CA ILE A 803 -23.14 14.12 -5.79
C ILE A 803 -24.05 13.55 -6.88
N HIS A 804 -23.60 12.51 -7.59
CA HIS A 804 -24.37 11.81 -8.62
C HIS A 804 -24.59 10.38 -8.17
N LEU A 805 -25.85 9.96 -8.02
CA LEU A 805 -26.18 8.60 -7.62
C LEU A 805 -26.97 7.88 -8.71
N TYR A 806 -26.51 6.70 -9.08
CA TYR A 806 -27.19 5.81 -10.04
C TYR A 806 -27.85 4.68 -9.26
N ALA A 807 -29.16 4.52 -9.40
CA ALA A 807 -29.97 3.49 -8.71
C ALA A 807 -29.55 3.22 -7.24
N PRO A 808 -29.48 4.24 -6.36
CA PRO A 808 -28.92 4.09 -5.02
C PRO A 808 -29.65 3.05 -4.16
N ALA A 809 -28.93 2.03 -3.71
CA ALA A 809 -29.46 0.91 -2.94
C ALA A 809 -29.42 1.15 -1.42
N CYS A 810 -29.71 2.37 -0.97
CA CYS A 810 -29.75 2.72 0.45
C CYS A 810 -31.18 3.03 0.91
N THR A 811 -31.50 2.68 2.16
CA THR A 811 -32.80 2.99 2.77
C THR A 811 -32.98 4.50 2.93
N LEU A 812 -34.23 4.97 2.99
CA LEU A 812 -34.49 6.39 3.25
C LEU A 812 -34.02 6.84 4.63
N ALA A 813 -34.00 5.96 5.62
CA ALA A 813 -33.45 6.27 6.95
C ALA A 813 -31.95 6.58 6.87
N PHE A 814 -31.23 5.78 6.08
CA PHE A 814 -29.83 6.05 5.76
C PHE A 814 -29.70 7.36 4.96
N ALA A 815 -30.53 7.57 3.95
CA ALA A 815 -30.48 8.76 3.10
C ALA A 815 -30.72 10.05 3.90
N ASN A 816 -31.69 10.05 4.81
CA ASN A 816 -31.97 11.17 5.70
C ASN A 816 -30.78 11.48 6.61
N ARG A 817 -30.22 10.44 7.23
CA ARG A 817 -29.08 10.58 8.16
C ARG A 817 -27.82 11.12 7.49
N HIS A 818 -27.57 10.72 6.26
CA HIS A 818 -26.28 10.94 5.59
C HIS A 818 -26.32 12.07 4.55
N TYR A 819 -27.35 12.09 3.70
CA TYR A 819 -27.50 13.09 2.62
C TYR A 819 -28.39 14.25 3.03
N ALA A 820 -29.61 14.00 3.53
CA ALA A 820 -30.54 15.08 3.89
C ALA A 820 -30.05 15.94 5.07
N ALA A 821 -29.21 15.36 5.94
CA ALA A 821 -28.49 16.08 6.99
C ALA A 821 -27.54 17.18 6.46
N GLN A 822 -27.35 17.28 5.13
CA GLN A 822 -26.52 18.28 4.46
C GLN A 822 -27.34 19.10 3.45
N PRO A 823 -28.14 20.10 3.91
CA PRO A 823 -29.06 20.83 3.04
C PRO A 823 -28.40 21.53 1.83
N ALA A 824 -27.17 22.04 2.02
CA ALA A 824 -26.43 22.68 0.94
C ALA A 824 -26.04 21.69 -0.17
N LEU A 825 -25.70 20.45 0.19
CA LEU A 825 -25.31 19.41 -0.77
C LEU A 825 -26.52 18.75 -1.43
N MET A 826 -27.67 18.71 -0.75
CA MET A 826 -28.94 18.28 -1.35
C MET A 826 -29.31 19.11 -2.58
N LYS A 827 -28.93 20.40 -2.63
CA LYS A 827 -29.11 21.27 -3.82
C LYS A 827 -28.20 20.92 -5.00
N ARG A 828 -27.21 20.05 -4.78
CA ARG A 828 -26.22 19.58 -5.77
C ARG A 828 -26.19 18.05 -5.88
N LEU A 829 -27.25 17.41 -5.38
CA LEU A 829 -27.51 15.98 -5.55
C LEU A 829 -28.25 15.76 -6.88
N TYR A 830 -27.82 14.74 -7.61
CA TYR A 830 -28.40 14.28 -8.87
C TYR A 830 -28.66 12.77 -8.76
N LEU A 831 -29.82 12.33 -9.23
CA LEU A 831 -30.26 10.94 -9.19
C LEU A 831 -30.64 10.50 -10.59
N ASP A 832 -30.10 9.36 -11.04
CA ASP A 832 -30.54 8.68 -12.25
C ASP A 832 -31.12 7.31 -11.83
N LEU A 833 -32.42 7.12 -12.07
CA LEU A 833 -33.24 6.02 -11.58
C LEU A 833 -33.90 5.26 -12.75
N LEU A 834 -34.26 3.99 -12.56
CA LEU A 834 -35.13 3.28 -13.50
C LEU A 834 -36.60 3.52 -13.15
N SER A 835 -37.47 3.49 -14.17
CA SER A 835 -38.91 3.47 -13.95
C SER A 835 -39.35 2.18 -13.23
N ASP A 836 -40.46 2.25 -12.49
CA ASP A 836 -41.00 1.08 -11.78
C ASP A 836 -41.30 -0.08 -12.74
N ARG A 837 -41.71 0.25 -13.97
CA ARG A 837 -41.93 -0.70 -15.06
C ARG A 837 -40.64 -1.43 -15.44
N VAL A 838 -39.54 -0.70 -15.64
CA VAL A 838 -38.25 -1.29 -16.02
C VAL A 838 -37.63 -2.08 -14.87
N GLU A 839 -37.69 -1.58 -13.63
CA GLU A 839 -37.21 -2.29 -12.44
C GLU A 839 -37.94 -3.63 -12.22
N ARG A 840 -39.26 -3.66 -12.42
CA ARG A 840 -40.06 -4.90 -12.33
C ARG A 840 -39.86 -5.85 -13.50
N ALA A 841 -39.40 -5.34 -14.63
CA ALA A 841 -39.09 -6.16 -15.79
C ALA A 841 -37.67 -6.75 -15.71
N ASP A 842 -36.78 -6.20 -14.87
CA ASP A 842 -35.40 -6.67 -14.68
C ASP A 842 -35.35 -8.01 -13.93
N SER A 843 -34.16 -8.60 -13.76
CA SER A 843 -33.98 -9.86 -13.05
C SER A 843 -32.63 -9.99 -12.36
N VAL A 844 -32.60 -10.69 -11.22
CA VAL A 844 -31.38 -11.11 -10.52
C VAL A 844 -31.18 -12.62 -10.70
N ALA A 845 -30.01 -13.02 -11.21
CA ALA A 845 -29.61 -14.42 -11.44
C ALA A 845 -30.64 -15.23 -12.26
N THR A 846 -31.45 -14.56 -13.10
CA THR A 846 -32.57 -15.13 -13.88
C THR A 846 -33.71 -15.78 -13.08
N ILE A 847 -33.54 -15.95 -11.77
CA ILE A 847 -34.49 -16.63 -10.87
C ILE A 847 -35.44 -15.62 -10.22
N TYR A 848 -34.92 -14.49 -9.74
CA TYR A 848 -35.74 -13.41 -9.18
C TYR A 848 -36.09 -12.44 -10.30
N ARG A 849 -37.39 -12.29 -10.61
CA ARG A 849 -37.87 -11.62 -11.83
C ARG A 849 -38.14 -10.12 -11.66
N LYS A 850 -37.42 -9.50 -10.72
CA LYS A 850 -37.37 -8.05 -10.51
C LYS A 850 -35.93 -7.65 -10.30
N SER A 851 -35.68 -6.36 -10.29
CA SER A 851 -34.34 -5.82 -10.08
C SER A 851 -33.77 -6.10 -8.69
N LEU A 852 -32.47 -5.80 -8.55
CA LEU A 852 -31.78 -5.88 -7.28
C LEU A 852 -32.38 -4.93 -6.22
N LEU A 853 -32.84 -3.73 -6.60
CA LEU A 853 -33.47 -2.82 -5.64
C LEU A 853 -34.73 -3.42 -5.03
N TYR A 854 -35.53 -4.13 -5.84
CA TYR A 854 -36.70 -4.85 -5.36
C TYR A 854 -36.33 -6.01 -4.44
N LEU A 855 -35.28 -6.77 -4.76
CA LEU A 855 -34.79 -7.84 -3.88
C LEU A 855 -34.34 -7.28 -2.52
N VAL A 856 -33.59 -6.18 -2.53
CA VAL A 856 -33.12 -5.51 -1.31
C VAL A 856 -34.31 -5.01 -0.49
N SER A 857 -35.22 -4.26 -1.12
CA SER A 857 -36.44 -3.71 -0.51
C SER A 857 -37.31 -4.81 0.11
N ASN A 858 -37.54 -5.90 -0.63
CA ASN A 858 -38.53 -6.90 -0.25
C ASN A 858 -37.98 -7.99 0.67
N ALA A 859 -36.67 -8.28 0.65
CA ALA A 859 -36.12 -9.43 1.37
C ALA A 859 -34.87 -9.17 2.21
N LEU A 860 -34.03 -8.19 1.85
CA LEU A 860 -32.70 -8.03 2.48
C LEU A 860 -32.68 -6.97 3.59
N GLU A 861 -33.65 -6.05 3.61
CA GLU A 861 -33.83 -5.14 4.73
C GLU A 861 -34.58 -5.80 5.91
N ILE A 862 -34.59 -5.10 7.05
CA ILE A 862 -35.25 -5.60 8.27
C ILE A 862 -36.75 -5.76 8.02
N ASP A 863 -37.36 -4.67 7.54
CA ASP A 863 -38.77 -4.61 7.19
C ASP A 863 -38.96 -5.00 5.72
N LEU A 864 -40.03 -5.74 5.43
CA LEU A 864 -40.41 -6.06 4.06
C LEU A 864 -40.82 -4.76 3.33
N ARG A 865 -40.55 -4.72 2.02
CA ARG A 865 -40.90 -3.59 1.14
C ARG A 865 -40.35 -2.25 1.65
N THR A 866 -39.15 -2.28 2.22
CA THR A 866 -38.47 -1.08 2.73
C THR A 866 -38.20 -0.11 1.57
N PRO A 867 -38.65 1.16 1.63
CA PRO A 867 -38.41 2.12 0.58
C PRO A 867 -36.91 2.45 0.47
N LEU A 868 -36.37 2.30 -0.73
CA LEU A 868 -34.99 2.62 -1.07
C LEU A 868 -34.94 3.87 -1.94
N LEU A 869 -33.90 4.68 -1.74
CA LEU A 869 -33.71 5.96 -2.45
C LEU A 869 -33.75 5.79 -3.99
N GLY A 870 -33.27 4.65 -4.50
CA GLY A 870 -33.19 4.39 -5.93
C GLY A 870 -34.53 4.05 -6.59
N MET A 871 -35.59 3.81 -5.82
CA MET A 871 -36.88 3.38 -6.35
C MET A 871 -37.72 4.59 -6.77
N ALA A 872 -38.16 4.63 -8.03
CA ALA A 872 -38.96 5.73 -8.58
C ALA A 872 -40.21 6.07 -7.74
N ARG A 873 -40.83 5.06 -7.12
CA ARG A 873 -42.02 5.19 -6.28
C ARG A 873 -41.83 6.09 -5.05
N VAL A 874 -40.59 6.23 -4.55
CA VAL A 874 -40.27 7.12 -3.41
C VAL A 874 -40.63 8.57 -3.73
N PHE A 875 -40.50 8.97 -4.99
CA PHE A 875 -40.78 10.31 -5.49
C PHE A 875 -42.22 10.48 -5.99
N ASP A 876 -43.08 9.46 -5.88
CA ASP A 876 -44.49 9.55 -6.25
C ASP A 876 -45.33 9.96 -5.03
N PRO A 877 -45.95 11.16 -5.02
CA PRO A 877 -46.80 11.60 -3.92
C PRO A 877 -48.02 10.70 -3.69
N GLY A 878 -48.48 10.00 -4.72
CA GLY A 878 -49.63 9.10 -4.67
C GLY A 878 -49.29 7.66 -4.26
N ASP A 879 -48.00 7.33 -4.12
CA ASP A 879 -47.57 6.00 -3.66
C ASP A 879 -47.86 5.83 -2.16
N GLY A 880 -48.92 5.08 -1.86
CA GLY A 880 -49.28 4.60 -0.53
C GLY A 880 -48.80 3.18 -0.23
N GLY A 881 -47.93 2.61 -1.09
CA GLY A 881 -47.51 1.22 -1.06
C GLY A 881 -46.52 0.87 0.05
N TRP A 882 -46.93 0.97 1.30
CA TRP A 882 -46.10 0.57 2.43
C TRP A 882 -46.93 -0.07 3.55
N ASP A 883 -46.52 -1.27 3.97
CA ASP A 883 -47.21 -2.19 4.90
C ASP A 883 -46.40 -2.47 6.20
N GLY A 884 -45.43 -1.62 6.54
CA GLY A 884 -44.50 -1.80 7.66
C GLY A 884 -44.85 -1.06 8.98
N THR A 885 -43.83 -0.76 9.80
CA THR A 885 -43.91 -0.03 11.10
C THR A 885 -43.93 1.52 11.00
N SER A 886 -44.78 2.23 11.75
CA SER A 886 -45.04 3.68 11.60
C SER A 886 -43.80 4.58 11.39
N ALA A 887 -42.66 4.20 11.99
CA ALA A 887 -41.35 4.84 11.84
C ALA A 887 -40.84 4.95 10.38
N THR A 888 -41.17 4.02 9.49
CA THR A 888 -40.73 4.09 8.07
C THR A 888 -41.57 5.10 7.28
N GLY A 889 -42.85 5.28 7.62
CA GLY A 889 -43.68 6.35 7.06
C GLY A 889 -43.17 7.74 7.42
N ASP A 890 -42.73 7.94 8.67
CA ASP A 890 -42.07 9.18 9.10
C ASP A 890 -40.78 9.44 8.33
N THR A 891 -40.00 8.37 8.09
CA THR A 891 -38.75 8.45 7.33
C THR A 891 -38.98 8.89 5.88
N LEU A 892 -40.02 8.34 5.23
CA LEU A 892 -40.40 8.72 3.86
C LEU A 892 -40.85 10.18 3.79
N ARG A 893 -41.69 10.64 4.74
CA ARG A 893 -42.10 12.04 4.85
C ARG A 893 -40.90 12.98 5.01
N ALA A 894 -40.02 12.69 5.96
CA ALA A 894 -38.82 13.49 6.20
C ALA A 894 -37.91 13.59 4.96
N TRP A 895 -37.77 12.50 4.20
CA TRP A 895 -37.03 12.53 2.94
C TRP A 895 -37.70 13.40 1.89
N ARG A 896 -39.02 13.26 1.69
CA ARG A 896 -39.79 14.05 0.72
C ARG A 896 -39.75 15.54 1.04
N GLU A 897 -39.88 15.90 2.32
CA GLU A 897 -39.75 17.29 2.78
C GLU A 897 -38.35 17.85 2.49
N ALA A 898 -37.29 17.10 2.81
CA ALA A 898 -35.92 17.51 2.52
C ALA A 898 -35.64 17.60 1.01
N ALA A 899 -36.18 16.68 0.22
CA ALA A 899 -36.07 16.68 -1.23
C ALA A 899 -36.78 17.88 -1.85
N ALA A 900 -38.02 18.17 -1.42
CA ALA A 900 -38.78 19.34 -1.85
C ALA A 900 -38.06 20.65 -1.48
N ALA A 901 -37.59 20.79 -0.24
CA ALA A 901 -36.83 21.95 0.21
C ALA A 901 -35.53 22.16 -0.58
N ALA A 902 -34.96 21.08 -1.12
CA ALA A 902 -33.78 21.12 -1.97
C ALA A 902 -34.09 21.32 -3.46
N GLY A 903 -35.35 21.20 -3.90
CA GLY A 903 -35.76 21.22 -5.31
C GLY A 903 -35.39 19.94 -6.08
N LEU A 904 -35.48 18.77 -5.43
CA LEU A 904 -35.31 17.44 -6.03
C LEU A 904 -36.67 16.90 -6.47
N GLU A 905 -37.29 17.55 -7.45
CA GLU A 905 -38.61 17.17 -7.99
C GLU A 905 -38.47 16.33 -9.26
N ARG A 906 -39.50 15.53 -9.59
CA ARG A 906 -39.56 14.67 -10.78
C ARG A 906 -40.26 15.41 -11.93
N GLY A 907 -39.85 15.15 -13.18
CA GLY A 907 -40.71 15.40 -14.35
C GLY A 907 -40.47 16.67 -15.17
N LEU A 908 -39.38 17.42 -14.93
CA LEU A 908 -38.92 18.49 -15.83
C LEU A 908 -37.73 18.01 -16.67
N ALA A 909 -37.57 18.53 -17.90
CA ALA A 909 -36.43 18.18 -18.78
C ALA A 909 -35.07 18.43 -18.10
N ASP A 910 -34.98 19.49 -17.27
CA ASP A 910 -33.80 19.84 -16.46
C ASP A 910 -33.84 19.29 -15.02
N SER A 911 -34.69 18.30 -14.75
CA SER A 911 -34.81 17.67 -13.44
C SER A 911 -33.48 17.07 -12.98
N ARG A 912 -33.17 17.22 -11.68
CA ARG A 912 -32.04 16.52 -11.05
C ARG A 912 -32.35 15.08 -10.70
N VAL A 913 -33.62 14.68 -10.77
CA VAL A 913 -34.08 13.28 -10.69
C VAL A 913 -34.48 12.84 -12.10
N GLN A 914 -33.62 12.07 -12.73
CA GLN A 914 -33.81 11.52 -14.07
C GLN A 914 -34.36 10.11 -13.99
N LEU A 915 -35.35 9.81 -14.83
CA LEU A 915 -35.99 8.50 -14.87
C LEU A 915 -35.80 7.87 -16.24
N LEU A 916 -35.11 6.73 -16.26
CA LEU A 916 -34.95 5.92 -17.44
C LEU A 916 -36.13 4.94 -17.55
N ASP A 917 -36.99 5.17 -18.53
CA ASP A 917 -38.13 4.30 -18.87
C ASP A 917 -37.95 3.59 -20.23
N ALA A 918 -36.75 3.60 -20.79
CA ALA A 918 -36.46 2.86 -22.02
C ALA A 918 -36.07 1.41 -21.71
N ASP A 919 -36.47 0.45 -22.56
CA ASP A 919 -36.10 -0.96 -22.38
C ASP A 919 -34.61 -1.24 -22.68
N LYS A 920 -33.93 -0.31 -23.33
CA LYS A 920 -32.52 -0.41 -23.71
C LYS A 920 -31.79 0.92 -23.52
N VAL A 921 -30.54 0.84 -23.07
CA VAL A 921 -29.60 1.97 -22.95
C VAL A 921 -28.53 1.92 -24.02
N LEU A 922 -27.97 3.08 -24.36
CA LEU A 922 -26.91 3.19 -25.35
C LEU A 922 -25.55 2.88 -24.72
N ALA A 923 -24.92 1.78 -25.13
CA ALA A 923 -23.62 1.33 -24.61
C ALA A 923 -22.43 1.74 -25.47
N CYS A 924 -22.64 1.92 -26.77
CA CYS A 924 -21.64 2.44 -27.69
C CYS A 924 -22.31 3.25 -28.80
N ARG A 925 -21.69 4.35 -29.21
CA ARG A 925 -22.18 5.21 -30.30
C ARG A 925 -21.77 4.69 -31.68
N GLN A 926 -20.58 4.10 -31.81
CA GLN A 926 -20.03 3.68 -33.10
C GLN A 926 -19.25 2.35 -32.99
N PRO A 927 -19.79 1.24 -33.53
CA PRO A 927 -21.16 1.10 -34.05
C PRO A 927 -22.20 1.33 -32.94
N GLU A 928 -23.39 1.81 -33.29
CA GLU A 928 -24.47 1.98 -32.30
C GLU A 928 -24.81 0.61 -31.70
N GLN A 929 -24.62 0.48 -30.39
CA GLN A 929 -24.97 -0.73 -29.66
C GLN A 929 -25.76 -0.37 -28.41
N ARG A 930 -26.93 -1.00 -28.29
CA ARG A 930 -27.83 -0.84 -27.15
C ARG A 930 -27.91 -2.14 -26.37
N ILE A 931 -27.80 -2.05 -25.05
CA ILE A 931 -27.98 -3.17 -24.13
C ILE A 931 -29.31 -3.01 -23.39
N ARG A 932 -29.83 -4.10 -22.81
CA ARG A 932 -31.04 -4.05 -22.00
C ARG A 932 -30.85 -3.09 -20.82
N ALA A 933 -31.83 -2.22 -20.58
CA ALA A 933 -31.86 -1.40 -19.38
C ALA A 933 -32.09 -2.30 -18.17
N ALA A 934 -31.20 -2.22 -17.20
CA ALA A 934 -31.19 -3.04 -16.01
C ALA A 934 -30.55 -2.25 -14.86
N HIS A 935 -30.71 -2.72 -13.63
CA HIS A 935 -30.11 -2.08 -12.45
C HIS A 935 -28.61 -1.84 -12.63
N GLY A 936 -27.89 -2.79 -13.24
CA GLY A 936 -26.45 -2.70 -13.48
C GLY A 936 -26.04 -1.84 -14.70
N SER A 937 -26.97 -1.41 -15.56
CA SER A 937 -26.63 -0.84 -16.87
C SER A 937 -26.23 0.63 -16.85
N PHE A 938 -26.40 1.36 -15.74
CA PHE A 938 -26.07 2.79 -15.65
C PHE A 938 -24.60 3.09 -15.95
N ASP A 939 -23.69 2.22 -15.52
CA ASP A 939 -22.25 2.37 -15.76
C ASP A 939 -21.86 2.08 -17.23
N ASN A 940 -22.77 1.50 -18.00
CA ASN A 940 -22.63 1.22 -19.42
C ASN A 940 -23.47 2.18 -20.26
N ASP A 941 -24.25 3.08 -19.65
CA ASP A 941 -25.08 4.03 -20.37
C ASP A 941 -24.27 5.30 -20.71
N VAL A 942 -23.96 5.42 -22.00
CA VAL A 942 -23.21 6.54 -22.56
C VAL A 942 -23.92 7.87 -22.32
N GLU A 943 -25.26 7.91 -22.34
CA GLU A 943 -26.02 9.14 -22.16
C GLU A 943 -26.02 9.60 -20.70
N VAL A 944 -26.25 8.67 -19.75
CA VAL A 944 -26.15 8.94 -18.32
C VAL A 944 -24.75 9.48 -17.99
N PHE A 945 -23.71 8.77 -18.46
CA PHE A 945 -22.34 9.16 -18.16
C PHE A 945 -21.94 10.48 -18.84
N THR A 946 -22.42 10.74 -20.06
CA THR A 946 -22.25 12.03 -20.74
C THR A 946 -22.86 13.17 -19.91
N ARG A 947 -24.12 13.03 -19.46
CA ARG A 947 -24.79 14.04 -18.63
C ARG A 947 -24.05 14.29 -17.32
N THR A 948 -23.59 13.23 -16.65
CA THR A 948 -22.83 13.37 -15.41
C THR A 948 -21.53 14.14 -15.62
N LEU A 949 -20.77 13.82 -16.68
CA LEU A 949 -19.57 14.58 -17.00
C LEU A 949 -19.89 16.03 -17.36
N GLN A 950 -20.95 16.31 -18.11
CA GLN A 950 -21.35 17.69 -18.45
C GLN A 950 -21.71 18.50 -17.20
N ARG A 951 -22.40 17.88 -16.22
CA ARG A 951 -22.69 18.49 -14.92
C ARG A 951 -21.41 18.79 -14.11
N ILE A 952 -20.41 17.91 -14.18
CA ILE A 952 -19.12 18.06 -13.49
C ILE A 952 -18.24 19.12 -14.16
N THR A 953 -18.17 19.13 -15.50
CA THR A 953 -17.35 20.08 -16.25
C THR A 953 -18.01 21.47 -16.32
N GLY A 954 -19.34 21.53 -16.21
CA GLY A 954 -20.14 22.75 -16.32
C GLY A 954 -20.46 23.14 -17.76
N GLY A 955 -20.38 22.21 -18.72
CA GLY A 955 -20.61 22.51 -20.13
C GLY A 955 -20.35 21.35 -21.08
N ALA A 956 -20.16 21.65 -22.37
CA ALA A 956 -19.85 20.66 -23.39
C ALA A 956 -18.55 19.88 -23.07
N LEU A 957 -18.54 18.60 -23.43
CA LEU A 957 -17.40 17.72 -23.17
C LEU A 957 -16.28 18.01 -24.16
N ALA A 958 -15.03 18.00 -23.68
CA ALA A 958 -13.84 18.10 -24.52
C ALA A 958 -13.64 16.84 -25.36
N ALA A 959 -14.05 15.69 -24.84
CA ALA A 959 -14.09 14.43 -25.57
C ALA A 959 -15.41 13.70 -25.31
N PRO A 960 -16.07 13.16 -26.35
CA PRO A 960 -17.34 12.45 -26.19
C PRO A 960 -17.13 11.15 -25.42
N VAL A 961 -18.15 10.74 -24.67
CA VAL A 961 -18.27 9.37 -24.18
C VAL A 961 -18.79 8.54 -25.35
N ASP A 962 -17.98 7.60 -25.84
CA ASP A 962 -18.23 6.89 -27.11
C ASP A 962 -18.50 5.39 -26.95
N ASP A 963 -17.79 4.70 -26.04
CA ASP A 963 -17.86 3.26 -25.82
C ASP A 963 -17.62 2.93 -24.33
N LEU A 964 -18.64 2.30 -23.73
CA LEU A 964 -18.70 1.79 -22.35
C LEU A 964 -19.07 0.30 -22.29
N ARG A 965 -18.85 -0.46 -23.38
CA ARG A 965 -19.15 -1.90 -23.44
C ARG A 965 -18.10 -2.74 -22.70
N GLY A 966 -18.49 -3.95 -22.31
CA GLY A 966 -17.53 -5.03 -22.05
C GLY A 966 -17.08 -5.25 -20.60
N TYR A 967 -17.76 -4.70 -19.60
CA TYR A 967 -17.42 -4.90 -18.18
C TYR A 967 -18.63 -4.82 -17.25
#